data_AF-A0A7I8ELZ1-F1
#
_entry.id   AF-A0A7I8ELZ1-F1
#
_cell.length_a   1.000
_cell.length_b   1.000
_cell.length_c   1.000
_cell.angle_alpha   90.00
_cell.angle_beta   90.00
_cell.angle_gamma   90.00
#
_symmetry.space_group_name_H-M   'P 1'
#
loop_
_entity.id
_entity.type
_entity.pdbx_description
1 polymer ?
#
loop_
_entity_poly.entity_id
_entity_poly.type
_entity_poly.pdbx_seq_one_letter_code
_entity_poly.pdbx_strand_id
1 'polypeptide(L)'
;MLETTSEQQEQAYASQLQRRIIRLLLQHDAPLLRNQFRLFFAQSALPQLPLLQHYDNYIKLQMLSNELLDDILPRIRRQLSLKTDRTRLQEETPTRGTIDWARTLEQSWVQTPGQPPQRFETQLRQQSMETPENILVVAILLAYRQAIQQASGNLFTDEELNQQEKQALIGADERAERELAAAYARALLTQAKNSNIATLIQYVTAHQRPGPSPYRDLIHWWQRFSEFHIGRASAQHLHILSTTRDDEKTAAWLYELWIALEFLHLLQEHGTVQASDTQVATDLLQYTFSWQGQRYRFLYNRQLNTSTSYQSDWEHGPTSRPDYTIERATPLEVRHNDRLIWREPSVILDAKYYLSGSDPTNTHEPIKKLLGDMTLLRAQTAALFFPRLPEPAGEQQSTRIIRRSEKQYNQHIETQQIHLYHLDPLMPFPTLQARLRAILTLAIEHLPQRPAPVCQGTWLDADTTNANQYSQPAHTILCPKPHIGPNVFDLVNADTDCLKNPYLCHVIGQPIVQPYVQRVTTQKQLTQHSTDIRSRSDEQLQQAEAAGNEEYTEQIRKQIFNSVGHAVEQYVSLAGTAQMTQQIEEKFASWVFGTCWEKDPHSLAANTRHTLISGEYVWQQYQEVTLQDWAAPAIQYCRALEFELKRRLHNPSASDYPPNGPGFTLGTVDLAYRDRNKSSGNGRIIWRIFLHLVKQSNSDPKQFEELMRRIHTQNVKDSRNSLAHGGAITKETAQTLREIVIGDRSNPGILCWLAEHLVPAVD
;
A
#
# COMPACT_ATOMS: atom_id res chain seq x y z
N MET A 1 -45.84 -22.87 18.19
CA MET A 1 -46.11 -22.80 16.74
C MET A 1 -45.41 -21.62 16.06
N LEU A 2 -45.27 -20.45 16.68
CA LEU A 2 -44.48 -19.31 16.14
C LEU A 2 -42.95 -19.48 16.29
N GLU A 3 -42.46 -20.17 17.32
CA GLU A 3 -41.02 -20.41 17.54
C GLU A 3 -40.41 -21.40 16.52
N THR A 4 -41.16 -22.45 16.18
CA THR A 4 -40.75 -23.47 15.19
C THR A 4 -40.55 -22.91 13.77
N THR A 5 -41.25 -21.84 13.41
CA THR A 5 -41.06 -21.16 12.11
C THR A 5 -39.83 -20.26 12.05
N SER A 6 -39.39 -19.71 13.20
CA SER A 6 -38.20 -18.84 13.27
C SER A 6 -36.91 -19.65 13.20
N GLU A 7 -36.84 -20.79 13.90
CA GLU A 7 -35.67 -21.68 13.88
C GLU A 7 -35.42 -22.29 12.49
N GLN A 8 -36.49 -22.68 11.78
CA GLN A 8 -36.38 -23.20 10.41
C GLN A 8 -35.90 -22.13 9.42
N GLN A 9 -36.33 -20.87 9.58
CA GLN A 9 -35.86 -19.75 8.78
C GLN A 9 -34.38 -19.42 9.04
N GLU A 10 -33.94 -19.49 10.30
CA GLU A 10 -32.54 -19.27 10.66
C GLU A 10 -31.62 -20.38 10.15
N GLN A 11 -32.07 -21.64 10.20
CA GLN A 11 -31.34 -22.76 9.62
C GLN A 11 -31.22 -22.66 8.10
N ALA A 12 -32.30 -22.27 7.41
CA ALA A 12 -32.29 -22.05 5.96
C ALA A 12 -31.33 -20.92 5.57
N TYR A 13 -31.38 -19.80 6.32
CA TYR A 13 -30.51 -18.65 6.13
C TYR A 13 -29.02 -18.97 6.34
N ALA A 14 -28.69 -19.63 7.45
CA ALA A 14 -27.33 -20.08 7.74
C ALA A 14 -26.81 -21.01 6.63
N SER A 15 -27.63 -21.94 6.16
CA SER A 15 -27.29 -22.85 5.06
C SER A 15 -27.00 -22.11 3.75
N GLN A 16 -27.74 -21.04 3.45
CA GLN A 16 -27.54 -20.24 2.23
C GLN A 16 -26.27 -19.39 2.29
N LEU A 17 -26.02 -18.70 3.41
CA LEU A 17 -24.76 -17.96 3.66
C LEU A 17 -23.54 -18.87 3.46
N GLN A 18 -23.61 -20.04 4.07
CA GLN A 18 -22.60 -21.07 3.97
C GLN A 18 -22.30 -21.47 2.52
N ARG A 19 -23.34 -21.79 1.72
CA ARG A 19 -23.18 -22.13 0.30
C ARG A 19 -22.53 -21.01 -0.50
N ARG A 20 -22.91 -19.76 -0.24
CA ARG A 20 -22.36 -18.58 -0.91
C ARG A 20 -20.87 -18.41 -0.65
N ILE A 21 -20.43 -18.65 0.59
CA ILE A 21 -19.00 -18.65 0.95
C ILE A 21 -18.25 -19.74 0.17
N ILE A 22 -18.74 -20.99 0.15
CA ILE A 22 -18.09 -22.07 -0.59
C ILE A 22 -17.89 -21.68 -2.06
N ARG A 23 -18.94 -21.14 -2.69
CA ARG A 23 -18.87 -20.70 -4.09
C ARG A 23 -17.75 -19.68 -4.31
N LEU A 24 -17.70 -18.63 -3.48
CA LEU A 24 -16.65 -17.61 -3.59
C LEU A 24 -15.25 -18.20 -3.38
N LEU A 25 -15.12 -19.15 -2.46
CA LEU A 25 -13.86 -19.85 -2.23
C LEU A 25 -13.44 -20.70 -3.42
N LEU A 26 -14.35 -21.50 -4.00
CA LEU A 26 -14.04 -22.31 -5.18
C LEU A 26 -13.64 -21.43 -6.38
N GLN A 27 -14.37 -20.33 -6.57
CA GLN A 27 -14.11 -19.37 -7.64
C GLN A 27 -12.75 -18.67 -7.50
N HIS A 28 -12.35 -18.32 -6.27
CA HIS A 28 -11.19 -17.44 -6.03
C HIS A 28 -9.95 -18.14 -5.44
N ASP A 29 -10.04 -19.37 -4.95
CA ASP A 29 -8.93 -20.03 -4.23
C ASP A 29 -7.69 -20.19 -5.11
N ALA A 30 -7.84 -20.74 -6.32
CA ALA A 30 -6.73 -20.86 -7.25
C ALA A 30 -6.31 -19.51 -7.89
N PRO A 31 -7.21 -18.73 -8.50
CA PRO A 31 -6.81 -17.55 -9.27
C PRO A 31 -6.39 -16.34 -8.42
N LEU A 32 -6.87 -16.19 -7.18
CA LEU A 32 -6.55 -15.04 -6.32
C LEU A 32 -5.83 -15.46 -5.04
N LEU A 33 -6.33 -16.50 -4.36
CA LEU A 33 -5.81 -16.91 -3.04
C LEU A 33 -4.61 -17.88 -3.14
N ARG A 34 -4.21 -18.29 -4.35
CA ARG A 34 -3.06 -19.17 -4.61
C ARG A 34 -3.10 -20.51 -3.85
N ASN A 35 -4.29 -21.05 -3.62
CA ASN A 35 -4.53 -22.23 -2.77
C ASN A 35 -4.11 -22.03 -1.29
N GLN A 36 -3.90 -20.79 -0.85
CA GLN A 36 -3.45 -20.43 0.50
C GLN A 36 -4.60 -20.16 1.46
N PHE A 37 -5.86 -20.13 1.00
CA PHE A 37 -7.01 -19.98 1.91
C PHE A 37 -7.04 -21.05 3.00
N ARG A 38 -6.46 -22.22 2.70
CA ARG A 38 -6.32 -23.33 3.65
C ARG A 38 -5.47 -22.96 4.87
N LEU A 39 -4.52 -22.02 4.76
CA LEU A 39 -3.76 -21.51 5.91
C LEU A 39 -4.66 -20.73 6.87
N PHE A 40 -5.58 -19.95 6.32
CA PHE A 40 -6.58 -19.20 7.07
C PHE A 40 -7.60 -20.12 7.76
N PHE A 41 -7.93 -21.27 7.15
CA PHE A 41 -8.91 -22.23 7.69
C PHE A 41 -8.33 -23.32 8.62
N ALA A 42 -7.32 -24.07 8.17
CA ALA A 42 -6.87 -25.32 8.80
C ALA A 42 -5.99 -25.12 10.05
N GLN A 43 -5.40 -23.94 10.21
CA GLN A 43 -4.63 -23.58 11.41
C GLN A 43 -5.47 -22.79 12.43
N SER A 44 -6.76 -22.65 12.15
CA SER A 44 -7.67 -21.82 12.91
C SER A 44 -8.34 -22.60 14.05
N ALA A 45 -8.53 -21.97 15.21
CA ALA A 45 -9.04 -22.62 16.43
C ALA A 45 -10.57 -22.89 16.44
N LEU A 46 -11.26 -22.79 15.30
CA LEU A 46 -12.72 -23.00 15.24
C LEU A 46 -13.06 -24.50 15.19
N PRO A 47 -14.24 -24.92 15.70
CA PRO A 47 -14.75 -26.25 15.48
C PRO A 47 -14.85 -26.52 13.97
N GLN A 48 -14.53 -27.75 13.54
CA GLN A 48 -14.63 -28.15 12.13
C GLN A 48 -16.08 -27.96 11.65
N LEU A 49 -16.30 -26.95 10.80
CA LEU A 49 -17.61 -26.74 10.20
C LEU A 49 -17.86 -27.84 9.15
N PRO A 50 -18.94 -28.63 9.26
CA PRO A 50 -19.29 -29.66 8.29
C PRO A 50 -19.33 -29.13 6.85
N LEU A 51 -19.67 -27.85 6.69
CA LEU A 51 -19.68 -27.16 5.42
C LEU A 51 -18.30 -27.02 4.75
N LEU A 52 -17.26 -26.69 5.50
CA LEU A 52 -15.92 -26.50 4.91
C LEU A 52 -15.28 -27.85 4.55
N GLN A 53 -15.74 -28.95 5.18
CA GLN A 53 -15.45 -30.30 4.73
C GLN A 53 -15.99 -30.57 3.32
N HIS A 54 -17.08 -29.93 2.92
CA HIS A 54 -17.60 -30.05 1.56
C HIS A 54 -16.70 -29.38 0.51
N TYR A 55 -16.16 -28.21 0.84
CA TYR A 55 -15.14 -27.55 0.04
C TYR A 55 -13.87 -28.40 -0.07
N ASP A 56 -13.39 -28.96 1.05
CA ASP A 56 -12.25 -29.88 1.06
C ASP A 56 -12.51 -31.16 0.24
N ASN A 57 -13.72 -31.72 0.33
CA ASN A 57 -14.13 -32.89 -0.45
C ASN A 57 -14.18 -32.59 -1.95
N TYR A 58 -14.67 -31.42 -2.35
CA TYR A 58 -14.64 -30.99 -3.76
C TYR A 58 -13.20 -30.90 -4.28
N ILE A 59 -12.33 -30.22 -3.53
CA ILE A 59 -10.92 -30.07 -3.89
C ILE A 59 -10.20 -31.42 -3.92
N LYS A 60 -10.46 -32.29 -2.96
CA LYS A 60 -9.95 -33.67 -2.91
C LYS A 60 -10.29 -34.44 -4.18
N LEU A 61 -11.57 -34.41 -4.58
CA LEU A 61 -12.06 -35.11 -5.77
C LEU A 61 -11.40 -34.58 -7.05
N GLN A 62 -11.22 -33.25 -7.15
CA GLN A 62 -10.62 -32.60 -8.31
C GLN A 62 -9.09 -32.75 -8.38
N MET A 63 -8.37 -32.57 -7.27
CA MET A 63 -6.90 -32.65 -7.25
C MET A 63 -6.41 -34.06 -7.57
N LEU A 64 -7.12 -35.08 -7.08
CA LEU A 64 -6.72 -36.48 -7.24
C LEU A 64 -7.33 -37.14 -8.49
N SER A 65 -8.24 -36.47 -9.21
CA SER A 65 -8.88 -37.02 -10.41
C SER A 65 -7.88 -37.31 -11.52
N ASN A 66 -6.97 -36.36 -11.80
CA ASN A 66 -6.07 -36.46 -12.95
C ASN A 66 -5.03 -37.56 -12.75
N GLU A 67 -4.50 -37.70 -11.53
CA GLU A 67 -3.56 -38.78 -11.19
C GLU A 67 -4.20 -40.17 -11.38
N LEU A 68 -5.45 -40.35 -10.92
CA LEU A 68 -6.16 -41.63 -11.09
C LEU A 68 -6.51 -41.89 -12.55
N LEU A 69 -7.22 -40.95 -13.18
CA LEU A 69 -7.88 -41.16 -14.47
C LEU A 69 -6.94 -41.01 -15.66
N ASP A 70 -5.95 -40.12 -15.59
CA ASP A 70 -5.10 -39.78 -16.74
C ASP A 70 -3.71 -40.46 -16.70
N ASP A 71 -3.26 -40.98 -15.54
CA ASP A 71 -1.98 -41.71 -15.40
C ASP A 71 -2.15 -43.17 -14.95
N ILE A 72 -2.72 -43.40 -13.76
CA ILE A 72 -2.74 -44.73 -13.14
C ILE A 72 -3.60 -45.72 -13.95
N LEU A 73 -4.87 -45.40 -14.23
CA LEU A 73 -5.79 -46.30 -14.94
C LEU A 73 -5.32 -46.67 -16.36
N PRO A 74 -4.84 -45.73 -17.20
CA PRO A 74 -4.30 -46.07 -18.52
C PRO A 74 -3.12 -47.05 -18.46
N ARG A 75 -2.24 -46.94 -17.46
CA ARG A 75 -1.12 -47.87 -17.26
C ARG A 75 -1.59 -49.25 -16.84
N ILE A 76 -2.60 -49.34 -15.96
CA ILE A 76 -3.21 -50.62 -15.56
C ILE A 76 -3.88 -51.30 -16.76
N ARG A 77 -4.62 -50.55 -17.58
CA ARG A 77 -5.26 -51.11 -18.79
C ARG A 77 -4.26 -51.72 -19.77
N ARG A 78 -3.04 -51.16 -19.87
CA ARG A 78 -1.96 -51.71 -20.69
C ARG A 78 -1.31 -52.96 -20.08
N GLN A 79 -1.48 -53.18 -18.77
CA GLN A 79 -0.78 -54.19 -17.99
C GLN A 79 -1.74 -54.96 -17.07
N LEU A 80 -2.88 -55.40 -17.60
CA LEU A 80 -3.87 -56.14 -16.82
C LEU A 80 -3.28 -57.44 -16.27
N SER A 81 -3.52 -57.69 -14.98
CA SER A 81 -3.13 -58.92 -14.30
C SER A 81 -3.99 -60.08 -14.80
N LEU A 82 -3.36 -61.10 -15.37
CA LEU A 82 -4.03 -62.28 -15.92
C LEU A 82 -3.66 -63.51 -15.11
N LYS A 83 -4.66 -64.24 -14.64
CA LYS A 83 -4.48 -65.56 -14.03
C LYS A 83 -4.86 -66.62 -15.05
N THR A 84 -4.00 -67.62 -15.23
CA THR A 84 -4.36 -68.78 -16.05
C THR A 84 -5.26 -69.67 -15.22
N ASP A 85 -6.52 -69.77 -15.62
CA ASP A 85 -7.50 -70.67 -15.04
C ASP A 85 -7.62 -71.94 -15.91
N ARG A 86 -8.04 -73.05 -15.29
CA ARG A 86 -8.27 -74.33 -15.97
C ARG A 86 -9.74 -74.67 -15.91
N THR A 87 -10.46 -74.38 -16.98
CA THR A 87 -11.87 -74.76 -17.11
C THR A 87 -11.97 -76.16 -17.68
N ARG A 88 -12.85 -76.97 -17.07
CA ARG A 88 -13.20 -78.29 -17.58
C ARG A 88 -14.40 -78.16 -18.50
N LEU A 89 -14.29 -78.71 -19.70
CA LEU A 89 -15.34 -78.69 -20.71
C LEU A 89 -15.54 -80.10 -21.24
N GLN A 90 -16.77 -80.42 -21.61
CA GLN A 90 -17.06 -81.63 -22.35
C GLN A 90 -17.22 -81.24 -23.83
N GLU A 91 -16.29 -81.69 -24.67
CA GLU A 91 -16.21 -81.28 -26.09
C GLU A 91 -16.33 -82.49 -27.02
N GLU A 92 -17.03 -82.32 -28.14
CA GLU A 92 -16.97 -83.25 -29.28
C GLU A 92 -15.80 -82.85 -30.20
N THR A 93 -15.22 -83.80 -30.93
CA THR A 93 -14.03 -83.53 -31.78
C THR A 93 -14.32 -82.48 -32.85
N PRO A 94 -13.39 -81.51 -33.09
CA PRO A 94 -12.04 -81.40 -32.53
C PRO A 94 -11.97 -80.67 -31.16
N THR A 95 -11.24 -81.26 -30.22
CA THR A 95 -11.03 -80.72 -28.85
C THR A 95 -10.00 -79.60 -28.82
N ARG A 96 -10.22 -78.56 -28.00
CA ARG A 96 -9.36 -77.35 -27.95
C ARG A 96 -8.34 -77.36 -26.81
N GLY A 97 -8.53 -78.21 -25.80
CA GLY A 97 -7.69 -78.29 -24.60
C GLY A 97 -6.97 -79.63 -24.42
N THR A 98 -6.31 -79.81 -23.26
CA THR A 98 -5.72 -81.10 -22.89
C THR A 98 -6.80 -82.07 -22.43
N ILE A 99 -6.92 -83.23 -23.08
CA ILE A 99 -7.92 -84.26 -22.75
C ILE A 99 -7.57 -84.93 -21.42
N ASP A 100 -8.55 -85.00 -20.51
CA ASP A 100 -8.53 -85.81 -19.30
C ASP A 100 -9.00 -87.22 -19.64
N TRP A 101 -8.05 -88.06 -20.08
CA TRP A 101 -8.35 -89.41 -20.57
C TRP A 101 -8.97 -90.32 -19.51
N ALA A 102 -8.57 -90.18 -18.24
CA ALA A 102 -9.08 -91.02 -17.16
C ALA A 102 -10.60 -90.86 -17.02
N ARG A 103 -11.07 -89.61 -16.98
CA ARG A 103 -12.50 -89.28 -16.85
C ARG A 103 -13.29 -89.52 -18.14
N THR A 104 -12.68 -89.20 -19.29
CA THR A 104 -13.29 -89.45 -20.60
C THR A 104 -13.60 -90.93 -20.78
N LEU A 105 -12.65 -91.81 -20.42
CA LEU A 105 -12.82 -93.25 -20.52
C LEU A 105 -13.84 -93.78 -19.50
N GLU A 106 -13.82 -93.28 -18.26
CA GLU A 106 -14.79 -93.66 -17.22
C GLU A 106 -16.24 -93.33 -17.65
N GLN A 107 -16.49 -92.12 -18.16
CA GLN A 107 -17.81 -91.75 -18.66
C GLN A 107 -18.21 -92.53 -19.91
N SER A 108 -17.29 -92.71 -20.87
CA SER A 108 -17.53 -93.49 -22.07
C SER A 108 -17.85 -94.95 -21.77
N TRP A 109 -17.23 -95.51 -20.74
CA TRP A 109 -17.48 -96.88 -20.30
C TRP A 109 -18.91 -97.07 -19.77
N VAL A 110 -19.45 -96.05 -19.11
CA VAL A 110 -20.81 -96.06 -18.57
C VAL A 110 -21.86 -95.78 -19.66
N GLN A 111 -21.59 -94.80 -20.53
CA GLN A 111 -22.58 -94.30 -21.49
C GLN A 111 -22.61 -95.09 -22.81
N THR A 112 -21.45 -95.52 -23.31
CA THR A 112 -21.32 -96.23 -24.60
C THR A 112 -20.25 -97.32 -24.50
N PRO A 113 -20.53 -98.43 -23.77
CA PRO A 113 -19.55 -99.49 -23.54
C PRO A 113 -19.08 -100.11 -24.87
N GLY A 114 -17.77 -100.25 -25.04
CA GLY A 114 -17.17 -100.90 -26.22
C GLY A 114 -17.06 -100.02 -27.49
N GLN A 115 -17.50 -98.77 -27.44
CA GLN A 115 -17.34 -97.80 -28.53
C GLN A 115 -16.30 -96.73 -28.17
N PRO A 116 -15.59 -96.14 -29.15
CA PRO A 116 -14.68 -95.03 -28.89
C PRO A 116 -15.46 -93.80 -28.36
N PRO A 117 -14.89 -93.04 -27.42
CA PRO A 117 -15.55 -91.88 -26.82
C PRO A 117 -15.85 -90.82 -27.89
N GLN A 118 -17.11 -90.40 -28.00
CA GLN A 118 -17.54 -89.31 -28.90
C GLN A 118 -17.40 -87.93 -28.24
N ARG A 119 -17.39 -87.89 -26.90
CA ARG A 119 -17.23 -86.69 -26.08
C ARG A 119 -16.02 -86.83 -25.18
N PHE A 120 -15.22 -85.78 -25.12
CA PHE A 120 -13.97 -85.74 -24.36
C PHE A 120 -14.10 -84.73 -23.23
N GLU A 121 -13.69 -85.13 -22.03
CA GLU A 121 -13.46 -84.19 -20.94
C GLU A 121 -12.13 -83.49 -21.19
N THR A 122 -12.16 -82.19 -21.46
CA THR A 122 -10.98 -81.38 -21.77
C THR A 122 -10.73 -80.36 -20.68
N GLN A 123 -9.45 -80.07 -20.42
CA GLN A 123 -9.01 -78.96 -19.60
C GLN A 123 -8.48 -77.87 -20.52
N LEU A 124 -9.21 -76.76 -20.61
CA LEU A 124 -8.79 -75.59 -21.37
C LEU A 124 -8.08 -74.61 -20.42
N ARG A 125 -6.87 -74.18 -20.80
CA ARG A 125 -6.22 -73.06 -20.12
C ARG A 125 -6.81 -71.77 -20.66
N GLN A 126 -7.60 -71.09 -19.84
CA GLN A 126 -8.17 -69.80 -20.19
C GLN A 126 -7.50 -68.71 -19.37
N GLN A 127 -7.16 -67.60 -20.00
CA GLN A 127 -6.73 -66.42 -19.26
C GLN A 127 -7.97 -65.75 -18.66
N SER A 128 -8.04 -65.73 -17.33
CA SER A 128 -9.07 -65.03 -16.59
C SER A 128 -8.53 -63.67 -16.15
N MET A 129 -9.38 -62.65 -16.32
CA MET A 129 -9.18 -61.29 -15.82
C MET A 129 -9.62 -61.16 -14.34
N GLU A 130 -10.22 -62.21 -13.77
CA GLU A 130 -10.67 -62.29 -12.38
C GLU A 130 -9.47 -62.48 -11.45
N THR A 131 -8.71 -61.41 -11.29
CA THR A 131 -7.59 -61.32 -10.37
C THR A 131 -7.91 -60.30 -9.27
N PRO A 132 -7.44 -60.52 -8.03
CA PRO A 132 -7.65 -59.57 -6.93
C PRO A 132 -7.14 -58.16 -7.26
N GLU A 133 -6.07 -58.06 -8.07
CA GLU A 133 -5.56 -56.78 -8.58
C GLU A 133 -6.59 -56.07 -9.46
N ASN A 134 -7.19 -56.74 -10.43
CA ASN A 134 -8.18 -56.13 -11.32
C ASN A 134 -9.51 -55.83 -10.60
N ILE A 135 -9.93 -56.70 -9.67
CA ILE A 135 -11.12 -56.47 -8.84
C ILE A 135 -10.92 -55.21 -7.97
N LEU A 136 -9.72 -55.00 -7.42
CA LEU A 136 -9.37 -53.81 -6.64
C LEU A 136 -9.52 -52.52 -7.46
N VAL A 137 -9.11 -52.52 -8.73
CA VAL A 137 -9.26 -51.35 -9.62
C VAL A 137 -10.73 -50.97 -9.75
N VAL A 138 -11.58 -51.94 -10.07
CA VAL A 138 -13.01 -51.72 -10.28
C VAL A 138 -13.69 -51.30 -8.97
N ALA A 139 -13.29 -51.87 -7.83
CA ALA A 139 -13.82 -51.50 -6.52
C ALA A 139 -13.45 -50.05 -6.13
N ILE A 140 -12.20 -49.64 -6.33
CA ILE A 140 -11.75 -48.26 -6.10
C ILE A 140 -12.48 -47.28 -7.02
N LEU A 141 -12.65 -47.62 -8.30
CA LEU A 141 -13.33 -46.77 -9.27
C LEU A 141 -14.82 -46.60 -8.94
N LEU A 142 -15.49 -47.65 -8.45
CA LEU A 142 -16.86 -47.57 -7.94
C LEU A 142 -16.96 -46.66 -6.69
N ALA A 143 -16.03 -46.80 -5.74
CA ALA A 143 -15.99 -45.96 -4.54
C ALA A 143 -15.70 -44.49 -4.87
N TYR A 144 -14.80 -44.22 -5.81
CA TYR A 144 -14.51 -42.88 -6.31
C TYR A 144 -15.74 -42.24 -6.97
N ARG A 145 -16.44 -43.01 -7.83
CA ARG A 145 -17.68 -42.55 -8.49
C ARG A 145 -18.77 -42.23 -7.46
N GLN A 146 -18.95 -43.09 -6.45
CA GLN A 146 -19.89 -42.86 -5.36
C GLN A 146 -19.56 -41.57 -4.60
N ALA A 147 -18.28 -41.29 -4.35
CA ALA A 147 -17.85 -40.05 -3.70
C ALA A 147 -18.16 -38.81 -4.55
N ILE A 148 -17.98 -38.87 -5.88
CA ILE A 148 -18.38 -37.79 -6.80
C ILE A 148 -19.90 -37.57 -6.74
N GLN A 149 -20.69 -38.64 -6.83
CA GLN A 149 -22.15 -38.53 -6.81
C GLN A 149 -22.68 -37.95 -5.49
N GLN A 150 -22.08 -38.33 -4.36
CA GLN A 150 -22.41 -37.77 -3.05
C GLN A 150 -22.06 -36.28 -2.94
N ALA A 151 -20.94 -35.85 -3.51
CA ALA A 151 -20.59 -34.43 -3.59
C ALA A 151 -21.56 -33.67 -4.51
N SER A 152 -21.88 -34.20 -5.69
CA SER A 152 -22.80 -33.55 -6.63
C SER A 152 -24.24 -33.44 -6.11
N GLY A 153 -24.71 -34.41 -5.32
CA GLY A 153 -26.10 -34.45 -4.82
C GLY A 153 -26.40 -33.58 -3.60
N ASN A 154 -25.40 -33.29 -2.76
CA ASN A 154 -25.62 -32.62 -1.47
C ASN A 154 -25.30 -31.12 -1.44
N LEU A 155 -24.62 -30.60 -2.45
CA LEU A 155 -23.91 -29.33 -2.28
C LEU A 155 -24.63 -28.08 -2.80
N PHE A 156 -25.48 -28.15 -3.84
CA PHE A 156 -25.76 -26.95 -4.64
C PHE A 156 -27.15 -26.93 -5.33
N THR A 157 -28.26 -26.98 -4.58
CA THR A 157 -29.62 -27.03 -5.19
C THR A 157 -30.22 -25.68 -5.59
N ASP A 158 -29.80 -24.56 -5.00
CA ASP A 158 -30.58 -23.30 -5.13
C ASP A 158 -29.90 -22.19 -5.98
N GLU A 159 -28.59 -22.25 -6.20
CA GLU A 159 -27.89 -21.42 -7.20
C GLU A 159 -26.69 -22.20 -7.76
N GLU A 160 -26.57 -22.26 -9.08
CA GLU A 160 -25.62 -23.14 -9.76
C GLU A 160 -24.17 -22.76 -9.45
N LEU A 161 -23.35 -23.75 -9.05
CA LEU A 161 -21.90 -23.73 -9.31
C LEU A 161 -21.65 -23.17 -10.71
N ASN A 162 -20.54 -22.46 -10.92
CA ASN A 162 -20.17 -22.03 -12.26
C ASN A 162 -20.15 -23.28 -13.17
N GLN A 163 -20.64 -23.16 -14.41
CA GLN A 163 -20.74 -24.31 -15.33
C GLN A 163 -19.44 -25.09 -15.40
N GLN A 164 -18.29 -24.42 -15.28
CA GLN A 164 -16.96 -25.02 -15.24
C GLN A 164 -16.72 -25.98 -14.07
N GLU A 165 -17.20 -25.64 -12.87
CA GLU A 165 -17.03 -26.46 -11.65
C GLU A 165 -17.92 -27.70 -11.70
N LYS A 166 -19.17 -27.54 -12.16
CA LYS A 166 -20.06 -28.68 -12.45
C LYS A 166 -19.44 -29.57 -13.53
N GLN A 167 -18.95 -28.97 -14.62
CA GLN A 167 -18.31 -29.69 -15.72
C GLN A 167 -17.05 -30.45 -15.27
N ALA A 168 -16.29 -29.95 -14.30
CA ALA A 168 -15.13 -30.66 -13.78
C ALA A 168 -15.52 -31.97 -13.08
N LEU A 169 -16.52 -31.93 -12.19
CA LEU A 169 -17.02 -33.14 -11.51
C LEU A 169 -17.77 -34.07 -12.47
N ILE A 170 -18.62 -33.53 -13.35
CA ILE A 170 -19.32 -34.29 -14.38
C ILE A 170 -18.31 -34.97 -15.31
N GLY A 171 -17.29 -34.24 -15.77
CA GLY A 171 -16.24 -34.79 -16.62
C GLY A 171 -15.38 -35.85 -15.92
N ALA A 172 -15.23 -35.80 -14.60
CA ALA A 172 -14.60 -36.86 -13.82
C ALA A 172 -15.52 -38.10 -13.69
N ASP A 173 -16.81 -37.90 -13.41
CA ASP A 173 -17.81 -38.99 -13.34
C ASP A 173 -17.97 -39.70 -14.69
N GLU A 174 -18.11 -38.96 -15.78
CA GLU A 174 -18.22 -39.50 -17.15
C GLU A 174 -16.97 -40.29 -17.57
N ARG A 175 -15.78 -39.85 -17.15
CA ARG A 175 -14.53 -40.59 -17.41
C ARG A 175 -14.48 -41.87 -16.58
N ALA A 176 -14.84 -41.81 -15.30
CA ALA A 176 -14.93 -42.99 -14.45
C ALA A 176 -15.97 -44.00 -14.95
N GLU A 177 -17.12 -43.51 -15.43
CA GLU A 177 -18.16 -44.33 -16.04
C GLU A 177 -17.69 -45.01 -17.33
N ARG A 178 -16.98 -44.29 -18.20
CA ARG A 178 -16.39 -44.86 -19.42
C ARG A 178 -15.41 -45.98 -19.10
N GLU A 179 -14.60 -45.83 -18.06
CA GLU A 179 -13.68 -46.88 -17.60
C GLU A 179 -14.44 -48.08 -17.01
N LEU A 180 -15.51 -47.87 -16.23
CA LEU A 180 -16.38 -48.95 -15.74
C LEU A 180 -17.16 -49.68 -16.86
N ALA A 181 -17.44 -48.99 -17.97
CA ALA A 181 -18.10 -49.57 -19.14
C ALA A 181 -17.16 -50.43 -20.00
N ALA A 182 -15.84 -50.35 -19.78
CA ALA A 182 -14.87 -51.17 -20.50
C ALA A 182 -15.15 -52.67 -20.29
N ALA A 183 -14.84 -53.50 -21.30
CA ALA A 183 -15.16 -54.93 -21.28
C ALA A 183 -14.56 -55.69 -20.08
N TYR A 184 -13.33 -55.32 -19.68
CA TYR A 184 -12.67 -55.93 -18.51
C TYR A 184 -13.37 -55.54 -17.20
N ALA A 185 -13.76 -54.27 -17.04
CA ALA A 185 -14.41 -53.78 -15.83
C ALA A 185 -15.82 -54.36 -15.67
N ARG A 186 -16.61 -54.41 -16.77
CA ARG A 186 -17.95 -54.99 -16.80
C ARG A 186 -17.98 -56.45 -16.31
N ALA A 187 -16.98 -57.24 -16.71
CA ALA A 187 -16.87 -58.63 -16.29
C ALA A 187 -16.64 -58.78 -14.76
N LEU A 188 -16.06 -57.77 -14.11
CA LEU A 188 -15.68 -57.80 -12.69
C LEU A 188 -16.62 -57.01 -11.77
N LEU A 189 -17.61 -56.28 -12.31
CA LEU A 189 -18.50 -55.38 -11.55
C LEU A 189 -19.18 -56.06 -10.36
N THR A 190 -19.74 -57.26 -10.56
CA THR A 190 -20.48 -57.97 -9.50
C THR A 190 -19.56 -58.38 -8.35
N GLN A 191 -18.34 -58.83 -8.66
CA GLN A 191 -17.35 -59.23 -7.66
C GLN A 191 -16.80 -58.00 -6.92
N ALA A 192 -16.51 -56.92 -7.64
CA ALA A 192 -16.02 -55.67 -7.08
C ALA A 192 -17.03 -55.02 -6.12
N LYS A 193 -18.34 -55.02 -6.45
CA LYS A 193 -19.40 -54.49 -5.57
C LYS A 193 -19.50 -55.21 -4.22
N ASN A 194 -19.22 -56.51 -4.21
CA ASN A 194 -19.32 -57.35 -3.01
C ASN A 194 -18.00 -57.46 -2.24
N SER A 195 -16.93 -56.83 -2.74
CA SER A 195 -15.59 -56.93 -2.15
C SER A 195 -15.30 -55.77 -1.19
N ASN A 196 -14.55 -56.06 -0.13
CA ASN A 196 -14.02 -55.03 0.76
C ASN A 196 -12.66 -54.52 0.23
N ILE A 197 -12.57 -53.23 -0.06
CA ILE A 197 -11.36 -52.58 -0.58
C ILE A 197 -10.17 -52.78 0.37
N ALA A 198 -10.35 -52.68 1.69
CA ALA A 198 -9.26 -52.85 2.66
C ALA A 198 -8.67 -54.27 2.62
N THR A 199 -9.52 -55.29 2.52
CA THR A 199 -9.11 -56.69 2.41
C THR A 199 -8.39 -56.96 1.08
N LEU A 200 -8.88 -56.39 -0.02
CA LEU A 200 -8.24 -56.49 -1.33
C LEU A 200 -6.86 -55.84 -1.35
N ILE A 201 -6.71 -54.66 -0.73
CA ILE A 201 -5.41 -53.98 -0.60
C ILE A 201 -4.43 -54.85 0.17
N GLN A 202 -4.82 -55.38 1.33
CA GLN A 202 -3.95 -56.27 2.12
C GLN A 202 -3.50 -57.49 1.31
N TYR A 203 -4.43 -58.13 0.59
CA TYR A 203 -4.13 -59.29 -0.24
C TYR A 203 -3.19 -58.95 -1.39
N VAL A 204 -3.46 -57.88 -2.14
CA VAL A 204 -2.65 -57.45 -3.29
C VAL A 204 -1.26 -57.02 -2.83
N THR A 205 -1.13 -56.26 -1.76
CA THR A 205 0.17 -55.85 -1.21
C THR A 205 1.01 -57.06 -0.77
N ALA A 206 0.40 -58.08 -0.16
CA ALA A 206 1.12 -59.28 0.30
C ALA A 206 1.64 -60.16 -0.85
N HIS A 207 1.00 -60.14 -2.01
CA HIS A 207 1.33 -61.01 -3.15
C HIS A 207 1.99 -60.29 -4.33
N GLN A 208 2.20 -58.97 -4.22
CA GLN A 208 2.81 -58.17 -5.28
C GLN A 208 4.31 -58.43 -5.39
N ARG A 209 4.81 -58.59 -6.62
CA ARG A 209 6.26 -58.73 -6.86
C ARG A 209 7.00 -57.41 -6.57
N PRO A 210 8.25 -57.46 -6.08
CA PRO A 210 9.09 -56.27 -5.93
C PRO A 210 9.38 -55.64 -7.31
N GLY A 211 9.28 -54.30 -7.41
CA GLY A 211 9.42 -53.53 -8.66
C GLY A 211 8.30 -52.49 -8.89
N PRO A 212 8.42 -51.63 -9.92
CA PRO A 212 7.40 -50.64 -10.26
C PRO A 212 6.14 -51.34 -10.78
N SER A 213 4.98 -51.02 -10.21
CA SER A 213 3.70 -51.62 -10.59
C SER A 213 2.59 -50.58 -10.50
N PRO A 214 1.75 -50.41 -11.55
CA PRO A 214 0.68 -49.42 -11.51
C PRO A 214 -0.41 -49.77 -10.47
N TYR A 215 -0.51 -51.02 -10.04
CA TYR A 215 -1.37 -51.42 -8.91
C TYR A 215 -0.84 -50.93 -7.56
N ARG A 216 0.49 -50.77 -7.42
CA ARG A 216 1.08 -50.16 -6.22
C ARG A 216 0.78 -48.67 -6.18
N ASP A 217 0.92 -48.00 -7.32
CA ASP A 217 0.57 -46.59 -7.48
C ASP A 217 -0.91 -46.36 -7.15
N LEU A 218 -1.81 -47.27 -7.58
CA LEU A 218 -3.22 -47.25 -7.21
C LEU A 218 -3.47 -47.41 -5.70
N ILE A 219 -2.74 -48.31 -5.02
CA ILE A 219 -2.84 -48.48 -3.57
C ILE A 219 -2.37 -47.22 -2.83
N HIS A 220 -1.25 -46.65 -3.24
CA HIS A 220 -0.75 -45.39 -2.68
C HIS A 220 -1.71 -44.22 -2.95
N TRP A 221 -2.30 -44.18 -4.14
CA TRP A 221 -3.34 -43.20 -4.46
C TRP A 221 -4.56 -43.39 -3.58
N TRP A 222 -5.03 -44.62 -3.36
CA TRP A 222 -6.17 -44.88 -2.48
C TRP A 222 -5.88 -44.57 -1.02
N GLN A 223 -4.67 -44.86 -0.53
CA GLN A 223 -4.21 -44.45 0.80
C GLN A 223 -4.24 -42.93 0.92
N ARG A 224 -3.62 -42.23 -0.04
CA ARG A 224 -3.68 -40.77 -0.11
C ARG A 224 -5.12 -40.28 -0.15
N PHE A 225 -5.98 -40.84 -0.99
CA PHE A 225 -7.38 -40.45 -1.13
C PHE A 225 -8.18 -40.72 0.14
N SER A 226 -8.06 -41.88 0.77
CA SER A 226 -8.78 -42.22 2.00
C SER A 226 -8.28 -41.45 3.22
N GLU A 227 -6.97 -41.21 3.30
CA GLU A 227 -6.32 -40.44 4.36
C GLU A 227 -6.33 -38.93 4.08
N PHE A 228 -6.73 -38.49 2.87
CA PHE A 228 -6.80 -37.08 2.50
C PHE A 228 -7.87 -36.39 3.35
N HIS A 229 -7.39 -35.80 4.43
CA HIS A 229 -8.08 -34.88 5.30
C HIS A 229 -7.23 -33.61 5.28
N ILE A 230 -7.71 -32.58 4.57
CA ILE A 230 -7.04 -31.29 4.58
C ILE A 230 -7.31 -30.68 5.96
N GLY A 231 -6.26 -30.57 6.79
CA GLY A 231 -6.38 -30.09 8.18
C GLY A 231 -6.51 -31.24 9.19
N ARG A 232 -5.57 -31.32 10.15
CA ARG A 232 -5.65 -32.30 11.23
C ARG A 232 -6.69 -31.88 12.27
N ALA A 233 -7.68 -32.73 12.53
CA ALA A 233 -7.94 -33.30 13.87
C ALA A 233 -8.92 -34.48 13.79
N SER A 234 -8.71 -35.46 14.66
CA SER A 234 -9.31 -36.79 14.72
C SER A 234 -10.83 -36.84 14.58
N ALA A 235 -11.29 -37.71 13.68
CA ALA A 235 -12.67 -38.13 13.56
C ALA A 235 -13.15 -38.82 14.84
N GLN A 236 -13.81 -38.07 15.72
CA GLN A 236 -14.71 -38.58 16.75
C GLN A 236 -15.60 -37.41 17.18
N HIS A 237 -16.61 -37.10 16.36
CA HIS A 237 -17.93 -36.55 16.74
C HIS A 237 -18.67 -36.18 15.45
N LEU A 238 -19.27 -37.19 14.82
CA LEU A 238 -20.43 -36.99 13.96
C LEU A 238 -21.60 -36.67 14.89
N HIS A 239 -21.75 -35.40 15.28
CA HIS A 239 -23.01 -34.93 15.86
C HIS A 239 -23.76 -34.08 14.85
N ILE A 240 -24.93 -34.63 14.54
CA ILE A 240 -26.08 -34.06 13.86
C ILE A 240 -26.32 -32.62 14.31
N LEU A 241 -26.70 -31.78 13.35
CA LEU A 241 -27.25 -30.43 13.50
C LEU A 241 -28.19 -30.34 14.72
N SER A 242 -27.64 -29.96 15.88
CA SER A 242 -28.41 -29.55 17.04
C SER A 242 -27.92 -28.19 17.46
N THR A 243 -28.72 -27.19 17.16
CA THR A 243 -28.41 -25.79 17.39
C THR A 243 -28.38 -25.47 18.88
N THR A 244 -27.21 -25.11 19.40
CA THR A 244 -27.05 -24.56 20.75
C THR A 244 -26.14 -23.32 20.68
N ARG A 245 -26.14 -22.50 21.73
CA ARG A 245 -25.50 -21.16 21.82
C ARG A 245 -24.08 -20.98 21.23
N ASP A 246 -23.34 -22.04 20.91
CA ASP A 246 -22.06 -21.99 20.18
C ASP A 246 -22.20 -21.65 18.68
N ASP A 247 -23.39 -21.72 18.09
CA ASP A 247 -23.63 -21.42 16.66
C ASP A 247 -23.59 -19.93 16.30
N GLU A 248 -23.91 -19.03 17.24
CA GLU A 248 -24.03 -17.59 16.94
C GLU A 248 -22.68 -16.96 16.60
N LYS A 249 -21.61 -17.35 17.31
CA LYS A 249 -20.23 -16.90 17.01
C LYS A 249 -19.74 -17.42 15.67
N THR A 250 -20.09 -18.66 15.35
CA THR A 250 -19.77 -19.28 14.08
C THR A 250 -20.47 -18.57 12.93
N ALA A 251 -21.76 -18.28 13.09
CA ALA A 251 -22.54 -17.59 12.07
C ALA A 251 -22.10 -16.12 11.91
N ALA A 252 -21.71 -15.45 12.99
CA ALA A 252 -21.08 -14.13 12.96
C ALA A 252 -19.78 -14.12 12.14
N TRP A 253 -18.90 -15.08 12.40
CA TRP A 253 -17.66 -15.22 11.65
C TRP A 253 -17.90 -15.53 10.17
N LEU A 254 -18.83 -16.45 9.85
CA LEU A 254 -19.17 -16.76 8.46
C LEU A 254 -19.72 -15.53 7.73
N TYR A 255 -20.55 -14.74 8.40
CA TYR A 255 -21.05 -13.49 7.84
C TYR A 255 -19.93 -12.48 7.59
N GLU A 256 -18.96 -12.39 8.50
CA GLU A 256 -17.80 -11.54 8.31
C GLU A 256 -16.95 -11.95 7.10
N LEU A 257 -16.60 -13.24 7.04
CA LEU A 257 -15.82 -13.80 5.95
C LEU A 257 -16.54 -13.63 4.60
N TRP A 258 -17.86 -13.81 4.57
CA TRP A 258 -18.66 -13.59 3.37
C TRP A 258 -18.50 -12.17 2.83
N ILE A 259 -18.59 -11.14 3.69
CA ILE A 259 -18.42 -9.74 3.27
C ILE A 259 -17.03 -9.50 2.67
N ALA A 260 -15.97 -10.02 3.31
CA ALA A 260 -14.61 -9.90 2.78
C ALA A 260 -14.45 -10.55 1.39
N LEU A 261 -15.02 -11.75 1.21
CA LEU A 261 -14.98 -12.45 -0.08
C LEU A 261 -15.82 -11.76 -1.16
N GLU A 262 -16.94 -11.13 -0.80
CA GLU A 262 -17.75 -10.34 -1.73
C GLU A 262 -17.03 -9.07 -2.20
N PHE A 263 -16.29 -8.39 -1.32
CA PHE A 263 -15.42 -7.28 -1.74
C PHE A 263 -14.32 -7.78 -2.68
N LEU A 264 -13.66 -8.89 -2.36
CA LEU A 264 -12.66 -9.49 -3.25
C LEU A 264 -13.24 -9.83 -4.62
N HIS A 265 -14.44 -10.42 -4.65
CA HIS A 265 -15.14 -10.76 -5.88
C HIS A 265 -15.48 -9.52 -6.71
N LEU A 266 -16.05 -8.48 -6.08
CA LEU A 266 -16.33 -7.21 -6.75
C LEU A 266 -15.06 -6.61 -7.38
N LEU A 267 -13.96 -6.58 -6.63
CA LEU A 267 -12.69 -6.01 -7.10
C LEU A 267 -12.09 -6.82 -8.25
N GLN A 268 -12.24 -8.14 -8.23
CA GLN A 268 -11.77 -9.03 -9.30
C GLN A 268 -12.61 -8.85 -10.58
N GLU A 269 -13.93 -8.71 -10.48
CA GLU A 269 -14.78 -8.42 -11.65
C GLU A 269 -14.41 -7.09 -12.34
N HIS A 270 -13.91 -6.13 -11.58
CA HIS A 270 -13.42 -4.85 -12.13
C HIS A 270 -11.96 -4.92 -12.61
N GLY A 271 -11.28 -6.07 -12.47
CA GLY A 271 -9.87 -6.22 -12.83
C GLY A 271 -8.92 -5.39 -11.97
N THR A 272 -9.34 -5.04 -10.75
CA THR A 272 -8.61 -4.10 -9.86
C THR A 272 -7.68 -4.76 -8.85
N VAL A 273 -7.74 -6.09 -8.75
CA VAL A 273 -6.93 -6.93 -7.85
C VAL A 273 -6.38 -8.12 -8.64
N GLN A 274 -5.13 -8.50 -8.35
CA GLN A 274 -4.48 -9.69 -8.91
C GLN A 274 -4.04 -10.66 -7.81
N ALA A 275 -3.62 -11.87 -8.20
CA ALA A 275 -3.12 -12.89 -7.27
C ALA A 275 -1.93 -12.41 -6.44
N SER A 276 -1.04 -11.59 -7.03
CA SER A 276 0.12 -11.01 -6.35
C SER A 276 -0.25 -9.96 -5.31
N ASP A 277 -1.42 -9.33 -5.45
CA ASP A 277 -1.89 -8.30 -4.53
C ASP A 277 -2.60 -8.89 -3.30
N THR A 278 -2.87 -10.20 -3.31
CA THR A 278 -3.58 -10.90 -2.23
C THR A 278 -2.61 -11.64 -1.32
N GLN A 279 -2.75 -11.45 -0.02
CA GLN A 279 -1.98 -12.11 1.01
C GLN A 279 -2.94 -12.82 1.98
N VAL A 280 -2.67 -14.10 2.21
CA VAL A 280 -3.43 -14.93 3.15
C VAL A 280 -2.48 -15.45 4.22
N ALA A 281 -2.84 -15.25 5.48
CA ALA A 281 -2.17 -15.83 6.63
C ALA A 281 -3.22 -16.47 7.57
N THR A 282 -2.79 -17.02 8.70
CA THR A 282 -3.65 -17.76 9.65
C THR A 282 -4.89 -16.97 10.08
N ASP A 283 -4.75 -15.65 10.31
CA ASP A 283 -5.83 -14.79 10.82
C ASP A 283 -5.98 -13.48 10.02
N LEU A 284 -5.39 -13.43 8.81
CA LEU A 284 -5.38 -12.23 7.98
C LEU A 284 -5.71 -12.59 6.54
N LEU A 285 -6.73 -11.93 5.99
CA LEU A 285 -6.97 -11.83 4.57
C LEU A 285 -6.75 -10.38 4.16
N GLN A 286 -5.76 -10.15 3.30
CA GLN A 286 -5.40 -8.82 2.84
C GLN A 286 -5.36 -8.81 1.32
N TYR A 287 -5.87 -7.75 0.70
CA TYR A 287 -5.67 -7.50 -0.72
C TYR A 287 -5.45 -6.02 -1.02
N THR A 288 -4.50 -5.76 -1.92
CA THR A 288 -4.24 -4.43 -2.47
C THR A 288 -5.02 -4.27 -3.77
N PHE A 289 -5.67 -3.13 -3.98
CA PHE A 289 -6.48 -2.90 -5.17
C PHE A 289 -6.35 -1.48 -5.69
N SER A 290 -6.68 -1.28 -6.96
CA SER A 290 -6.69 0.05 -7.59
C SER A 290 -8.13 0.51 -7.84
N TRP A 291 -8.51 1.68 -7.33
CA TRP A 291 -9.84 2.24 -7.55
C TRP A 291 -9.73 3.73 -7.85
N GLN A 292 -10.43 4.21 -8.88
CA GLN A 292 -10.35 5.61 -9.33
C GLN A 292 -8.90 6.12 -9.55
N GLY A 293 -8.00 5.24 -10.03
CA GLY A 293 -6.60 5.59 -10.30
C GLY A 293 -5.67 5.63 -9.07
N GLN A 294 -6.16 5.28 -7.89
CA GLN A 294 -5.40 5.25 -6.64
C GLN A 294 -5.31 3.82 -6.08
N ARG A 295 -4.25 3.53 -5.32
CA ARG A 295 -4.01 2.20 -4.71
C ARG A 295 -4.40 2.18 -3.23
N TYR A 296 -5.23 1.22 -2.88
CA TYR A 296 -5.75 0.99 -1.52
C TYR A 296 -5.45 -0.43 -1.05
N ARG A 297 -5.56 -0.64 0.25
CA ARG A 297 -5.40 -1.92 0.92
C ARG A 297 -6.65 -2.18 1.75
N PHE A 298 -7.24 -3.35 1.56
CA PHE A 298 -8.26 -3.91 2.43
C PHE A 298 -7.62 -4.95 3.33
N LEU A 299 -7.93 -4.91 4.63
CA LEU A 299 -7.51 -5.91 5.60
C LEU A 299 -8.75 -6.45 6.32
N TYR A 300 -8.89 -7.77 6.33
CA TYR A 300 -9.78 -8.51 7.22
C TYR A 300 -8.94 -9.24 8.27
N ASN A 301 -9.15 -8.91 9.54
CA ASN A 301 -8.40 -9.50 10.66
C ASN A 301 -9.33 -10.33 11.53
N ARG A 302 -8.96 -11.60 11.74
CA ARG A 302 -9.61 -12.45 12.73
C ARG A 302 -9.03 -12.15 14.11
N GLN A 303 -9.90 -11.79 15.05
CA GLN A 303 -9.52 -11.46 16.42
C GLN A 303 -9.05 -12.72 17.17
N LEU A 304 -7.74 -12.95 17.25
CA LEU A 304 -7.13 -13.75 18.32
C LEU A 304 -6.44 -12.79 19.31
N ASN A 305 -6.67 -13.03 20.60
CA ASN A 305 -6.22 -12.23 21.75
C ASN A 305 -4.67 -12.10 21.91
N THR A 306 -3.87 -12.38 20.88
CA THR A 306 -2.43 -12.65 21.02
C THR A 306 -1.50 -11.91 20.06
N SER A 307 -1.96 -10.92 19.28
CA SER A 307 -1.04 -10.15 18.41
C SER A 307 -1.07 -8.64 18.66
N THR A 308 0.10 -8.07 18.91
CA THR A 308 0.37 -6.66 19.26
C THR A 308 0.99 -5.89 18.08
N SER A 309 0.37 -5.89 16.90
CA SER A 309 0.95 -5.27 15.69
C SER A 309 0.38 -3.90 15.32
N TYR A 310 -0.62 -3.39 16.06
CA TYR A 310 -0.95 -1.95 16.01
C TYR A 310 -0.30 -1.31 17.23
N GLN A 311 0.74 -0.50 17.02
CA GLN A 311 1.29 0.40 18.03
C GLN A 311 0.19 1.42 18.34
N SER A 312 -0.71 1.10 19.27
CA SER A 312 -1.58 2.12 19.83
C SER A 312 -0.72 2.99 20.74
N ASP A 313 -0.97 4.30 20.74
CA ASP A 313 -0.31 5.24 21.65
C ASP A 313 -0.70 5.03 23.12
N TRP A 314 -1.48 3.99 23.41
CA TRP A 314 -2.07 3.72 24.71
C TRP A 314 -1.26 2.65 25.44
N GLU A 315 -0.56 3.05 26.51
CA GLU A 315 -0.04 2.11 27.48
C GLU A 315 -1.21 1.33 28.11
N HIS A 316 -1.18 0.00 28.00
CA HIS A 316 -2.27 -0.90 28.43
C HIS A 316 -3.62 -0.68 27.74
N GLY A 317 -3.65 -0.07 26.55
CA GLY A 317 -4.87 0.05 25.75
C GLY A 317 -5.47 -1.33 25.41
N PRO A 318 -6.80 -1.44 25.26
CA PRO A 318 -7.41 -2.69 24.83
C PRO A 318 -6.84 -3.08 23.46
N THR A 319 -6.56 -4.37 23.26
CA THR A 319 -6.20 -4.93 21.95
C THR A 319 -7.43 -4.97 21.06
N SER A 320 -8.02 -3.82 20.78
CA SER A 320 -9.15 -3.72 19.86
C SER A 320 -8.63 -3.67 18.44
N ARG A 321 -9.12 -4.57 17.60
CA ARG A 321 -8.88 -4.57 16.17
C ARG A 321 -10.24 -4.62 15.49
N PRO A 322 -10.55 -3.67 14.60
CA PRO A 322 -11.75 -3.76 13.80
C PRO A 322 -11.67 -4.98 12.89
N ASP A 323 -12.85 -5.53 12.59
CA ASP A 323 -12.96 -6.71 11.74
C ASP A 323 -12.38 -6.40 10.34
N TYR A 324 -12.64 -5.17 9.82
CA TYR A 324 -12.06 -4.72 8.57
C TYR A 324 -11.44 -3.32 8.64
N THR A 325 -10.48 -3.09 7.74
CA THR A 325 -9.86 -1.78 7.54
C THR A 325 -9.63 -1.54 6.06
N ILE A 326 -10.04 -0.36 5.58
CA ILE A 326 -9.64 0.15 4.27
C ILE A 326 -8.69 1.33 4.50
N GLU A 327 -7.54 1.28 3.85
CA GLU A 327 -6.53 2.34 3.92
C GLU A 327 -5.80 2.49 2.58
N ARG A 328 -4.95 3.51 2.46
CA ARG A 328 -4.07 3.63 1.29
C ARG A 328 -3.02 2.52 1.31
N ALA A 329 -2.62 2.05 0.13
CA ALA A 329 -1.59 1.01 0.03
C ALA A 329 -0.24 1.45 0.64
N THR A 330 0.04 2.75 0.59
CA THR A 330 1.17 3.42 1.23
C THR A 330 0.65 4.58 2.09
N PRO A 331 0.20 4.30 3.33
CA PRO A 331 -0.29 5.35 4.22
C PRO A 331 0.87 6.28 4.60
N LEU A 332 0.58 7.57 4.74
CA LEU A 332 1.58 8.52 5.23
C LEU A 332 1.85 8.25 6.72
N GLU A 333 3.11 8.01 7.07
CA GLU A 333 3.58 7.84 8.45
C GLU A 333 4.58 8.93 8.82
N VAL A 334 4.43 9.49 10.02
CA VAL A 334 5.38 10.40 10.65
C VAL A 334 6.03 9.65 11.80
N ARG A 335 7.36 9.48 11.72
CA ARG A 335 8.17 8.80 12.73
C ARG A 335 9.28 9.71 13.25
N HIS A 336 9.61 9.55 14.53
CA HIS A 336 10.76 10.19 15.15
C HIS A 336 11.51 9.15 16.00
N ASN A 337 12.80 8.93 15.74
CA ASN A 337 13.62 7.88 16.37
C ASN A 337 12.93 6.50 16.35
N ASP A 338 12.47 6.07 15.17
CA ASP A 338 11.70 4.84 14.91
C ASP A 338 10.36 4.69 15.64
N ARG A 339 9.96 5.67 16.45
CA ARG A 339 8.63 5.72 17.07
C ARG A 339 7.61 6.34 16.11
N LEU A 340 6.49 5.67 15.90
CA LEU A 340 5.34 6.24 15.18
C LEU A 340 4.73 7.36 16.02
N ILE A 341 4.63 8.55 15.43
CA ILE A 341 4.02 9.74 16.06
C ILE A 341 2.61 9.94 15.51
N TRP A 342 2.47 9.78 14.19
CA TRP A 342 1.21 9.95 13.50
C TRP A 342 1.17 9.05 12.26
N ARG A 343 0.01 8.49 11.96
CA ARG A 343 -0.27 7.74 10.75
C ARG A 343 -1.59 8.25 10.16
N GLU A 344 -1.64 8.26 8.83
CA GLU A 344 -2.87 8.53 8.09
C GLU A 344 -4.02 7.62 8.57
N PRO A 345 -5.16 8.21 8.99
CA PRO A 345 -6.26 7.44 9.57
C PRO A 345 -6.95 6.57 8.51
N SER A 346 -7.29 5.35 8.88
CA SER A 346 -8.00 4.40 8.03
C SER A 346 -9.53 4.55 8.14
N VAL A 347 -10.25 3.97 7.18
CA VAL A 347 -11.70 3.77 7.28
C VAL A 347 -11.97 2.40 7.89
N ILE A 348 -12.72 2.39 8.99
CA ILE A 348 -12.99 1.19 9.76
C ILE A 348 -14.32 0.58 9.30
N LEU A 349 -14.36 -0.73 9.12
CA LEU A 349 -15.62 -1.44 8.90
C LEU A 349 -15.79 -2.53 9.97
N ASP A 350 -17.03 -2.80 10.33
CA ASP A 350 -17.40 -3.82 11.31
C ASP A 350 -18.68 -4.54 10.85
N ALA A 351 -18.83 -5.82 11.17
CA ALA A 351 -20.02 -6.60 10.79
C ALA A 351 -20.62 -7.29 12.01
N LYS A 352 -21.95 -7.32 12.11
CA LYS A 352 -22.65 -8.01 13.20
C LYS A 352 -23.83 -8.80 12.65
N TYR A 353 -23.83 -10.09 12.97
CA TYR A 353 -24.79 -11.07 12.45
C TYR A 353 -26.15 -11.02 13.16
N TYR A 354 -26.17 -10.66 14.44
CA TYR A 354 -27.39 -10.61 15.23
C TYR A 354 -28.10 -9.25 15.13
N LEU A 355 -29.43 -9.31 15.01
CA LEU A 355 -30.37 -8.27 15.42
C LEU A 355 -31.60 -8.98 15.99
N SER A 356 -31.72 -8.98 17.32
CA SER A 356 -32.95 -9.31 18.01
C SER A 356 -33.95 -8.17 17.77
N GLY A 357 -34.70 -8.28 16.68
CA GLY A 357 -35.89 -7.48 16.41
C GLY A 357 -35.67 -6.08 15.84
N SER A 358 -36.77 -5.51 15.37
CA SER A 358 -36.96 -4.18 14.78
C SER A 358 -36.65 -2.99 15.70
N ASP A 359 -35.98 -3.21 16.84
CA ASP A 359 -35.76 -2.18 17.85
C ASP A 359 -34.38 -1.50 17.68
N PRO A 360 -34.32 -0.21 17.30
CA PRO A 360 -33.08 0.54 17.17
C PRO A 360 -32.26 0.64 18.47
N THR A 361 -32.85 0.34 19.65
CA THR A 361 -32.14 0.32 20.94
C THR A 361 -31.08 -0.79 21.06
N ASN A 362 -31.17 -1.86 20.25
CA ASN A 362 -30.18 -2.95 20.23
C ASN A 362 -28.95 -2.68 19.34
N THR A 363 -28.92 -1.58 18.57
CA THR A 363 -27.74 -1.20 17.76
C THR A 363 -26.67 -0.47 18.57
N HIS A 364 -26.99 -0.03 19.79
CA HIS A 364 -26.14 0.85 20.59
C HIS A 364 -24.80 0.22 21.00
N GLU A 365 -24.77 -1.07 21.34
CA GLU A 365 -23.53 -1.72 21.80
C GLU A 365 -22.49 -1.88 20.68
N PRO A 366 -22.83 -2.40 19.49
CA PRO A 366 -21.92 -2.36 18.33
C PRO A 366 -21.44 -0.95 17.99
N ILE A 367 -22.33 0.05 18.03
CA ILE A 367 -21.97 1.45 17.78
C ILE A 367 -20.97 1.96 18.83
N LYS A 368 -21.19 1.68 20.12
CA LYS A 368 -20.27 2.07 21.20
C LYS A 368 -18.89 1.42 21.04
N LYS A 369 -18.84 0.12 20.72
CA LYS A 369 -17.58 -0.59 20.44
C LYS A 369 -16.86 0.09 19.27
N LEU A 370 -17.57 0.32 18.17
CA LEU A 370 -17.00 0.94 16.97
C LEU A 370 -16.50 2.37 17.23
N LEU A 371 -17.20 3.18 18.03
CA LEU A 371 -16.72 4.49 18.45
C LEU A 371 -15.44 4.40 19.28
N GLY A 372 -15.31 3.37 20.13
CA GLY A 372 -14.08 3.06 20.84
C GLY A 372 -12.93 2.75 19.88
N ASP A 373 -13.17 1.88 18.90
CA ASP A 373 -12.20 1.48 17.88
C ASP A 373 -11.75 2.67 17.01
N MET A 374 -12.72 3.50 16.59
CA MET A 374 -12.47 4.74 15.87
C MET A 374 -11.62 5.71 16.69
N THR A 375 -11.84 5.80 18.00
CA THR A 375 -11.05 6.67 18.88
C THR A 375 -9.62 6.15 19.06
N LEU A 376 -9.46 4.84 19.22
CA LEU A 376 -8.14 4.20 19.38
C LEU A 376 -7.30 4.29 18.10
N LEU A 377 -7.93 4.16 16.94
CA LEU A 377 -7.28 4.20 15.63
C LEU A 377 -7.34 5.58 14.95
N ARG A 378 -7.88 6.59 15.65
CA ARG A 378 -8.09 7.96 15.15
C ARG A 378 -8.86 8.03 13.82
N ALA A 379 -9.77 7.07 13.58
CA ALA A 379 -10.61 7.05 12.40
C ALA A 379 -11.78 8.03 12.54
N GLN A 380 -12.06 8.78 11.47
CA GLN A 380 -13.18 9.73 11.42
C GLN A 380 -14.45 9.09 10.86
N THR A 381 -14.32 8.09 10.00
CA THR A 381 -15.46 7.46 9.31
C THR A 381 -15.39 5.96 9.49
N ALA A 382 -16.55 5.36 9.78
CA ALA A 382 -16.70 3.93 9.82
C ALA A 382 -18.01 3.46 9.19
N ALA A 383 -18.06 2.18 8.82
CA ALA A 383 -19.27 1.52 8.35
C ALA A 383 -19.58 0.28 9.20
N LEU A 384 -20.87 0.03 9.45
CA LEU A 384 -21.34 -1.10 10.23
C LEU A 384 -22.38 -1.88 9.43
N PHE A 385 -22.17 -3.18 9.31
CA PHE A 385 -22.94 -4.09 8.47
C PHE A 385 -23.86 -4.99 9.29
N PHE A 386 -25.12 -5.08 8.86
CA PHE A 386 -26.12 -5.95 9.48
C PHE A 386 -26.97 -6.67 8.42
N PRO A 387 -27.32 -7.95 8.62
CA PRO A 387 -28.14 -8.70 7.68
C PRO A 387 -29.64 -8.46 7.79
N ARG A 388 -30.13 -7.90 8.91
CA ARG A 388 -31.57 -7.68 9.17
C ARG A 388 -31.90 -6.22 9.49
N LEU A 389 -31.07 -5.28 9.05
CA LEU A 389 -31.31 -3.86 9.27
C LEU A 389 -32.49 -3.40 8.38
N PRO A 390 -33.51 -2.71 8.92
CA PRO A 390 -34.61 -2.22 8.10
C PRO A 390 -34.09 -1.25 7.04
N GLU A 391 -34.66 -1.35 5.84
CA GLU A 391 -34.37 -0.40 4.77
C GLU A 391 -34.76 1.02 5.20
N PRO A 392 -33.91 2.03 4.96
CA PRO A 392 -34.24 3.43 5.21
C PRO A 392 -35.49 3.87 4.43
N ALA A 393 -36.34 4.67 5.06
CA ALA A 393 -37.55 5.19 4.44
C ALA A 393 -37.21 6.33 3.44
N GLY A 394 -37.42 6.09 2.14
CA GLY A 394 -37.29 7.09 1.06
C GLY A 394 -36.39 6.63 -0.10
N GLU A 395 -36.59 7.17 -1.30
CA GLU A 395 -35.90 6.77 -2.53
C GLU A 395 -34.40 7.14 -2.60
N GLN A 396 -33.82 7.81 -1.60
CA GLN A 396 -32.52 8.49 -1.76
C GLN A 396 -31.39 8.14 -0.79
N GLN A 397 -31.55 7.24 0.18
CA GLN A 397 -30.40 6.85 1.01
C GLN A 397 -30.41 5.36 1.25
N SER A 398 -29.33 4.66 0.87
CA SER A 398 -29.10 3.24 1.19
C SER A 398 -28.46 3.05 2.58
N THR A 399 -28.33 4.13 3.36
CA THR A 399 -27.56 4.19 4.61
C THR A 399 -28.23 5.05 5.67
N ARG A 400 -28.11 4.64 6.93
CA ARG A 400 -28.44 5.48 8.09
C ARG A 400 -27.13 6.02 8.68
N ILE A 401 -27.02 7.35 8.81
CA ILE A 401 -25.79 8.01 9.29
C ILE A 401 -25.98 8.45 10.76
N ILE A 402 -25.06 8.03 11.63
CA ILE A 402 -24.96 8.50 13.01
C ILE A 402 -23.85 9.55 13.06
N ARG A 403 -24.21 10.76 13.51
CA ARG A 403 -23.28 11.88 13.68
C ARG A 403 -23.33 12.38 15.11
N ARG A 404 -22.17 12.73 15.66
CA ARG A 404 -22.10 13.48 16.92
C ARG A 404 -22.72 14.86 16.69
N SER A 405 -23.73 15.24 17.48
CA SER A 405 -24.34 16.57 17.36
C SER A 405 -23.37 17.65 17.86
N GLU A 406 -23.24 18.74 17.12
CA GLU A 406 -22.23 19.80 17.33
C GLU A 406 -22.45 20.67 18.58
N LYS A 407 -23.34 20.28 19.50
CA LYS A 407 -23.66 21.09 20.68
C LYS A 407 -22.87 20.61 21.90
N GLN A 408 -21.72 21.24 22.15
CA GLN A 408 -21.34 21.90 23.41
C GLN A 408 -19.83 22.20 23.45
N TYR A 409 -19.50 23.50 23.38
CA TYR A 409 -18.30 24.18 23.90
C TYR A 409 -16.87 23.73 23.50
N ASN A 410 -16.65 22.73 22.66
CA ASN A 410 -15.30 22.38 22.15
C ASN A 410 -15.25 22.33 20.61
N GLN A 411 -14.60 23.31 20.00
CA GLN A 411 -14.56 23.56 18.55
C GLN A 411 -13.65 22.61 17.73
N HIS A 412 -13.09 21.55 18.30
CA HIS A 412 -12.06 20.72 17.63
C HIS A 412 -12.29 19.21 17.63
N ILE A 413 -13.52 18.73 17.85
CA ILE A 413 -13.77 17.30 17.69
C ILE A 413 -14.19 17.05 16.25
N GLU A 414 -13.29 16.42 15.49
CA GLU A 414 -13.57 15.85 14.17
C GLU A 414 -14.89 15.06 14.22
N THR A 415 -15.83 15.38 13.32
CA THR A 415 -17.17 14.79 13.34
C THR A 415 -17.09 13.31 12.96
N GLN A 416 -16.93 12.44 13.96
CA GLN A 416 -17.00 11.00 13.75
C GLN A 416 -18.36 10.62 13.14
N GLN A 417 -18.32 9.85 12.05
CA GLN A 417 -19.51 9.38 11.34
C GLN A 417 -19.53 7.86 11.24
N ILE A 418 -20.67 7.26 11.58
CA ILE A 418 -20.90 5.82 11.41
C ILE A 418 -22.04 5.63 10.40
N HIS A 419 -21.76 4.89 9.33
CA HIS A 419 -22.70 4.55 8.28
C HIS A 419 -23.23 3.13 8.48
N LEU A 420 -24.53 2.98 8.67
CA LEU A 420 -25.17 1.67 8.81
C LEU A 420 -25.64 1.18 7.44
N TYR A 421 -25.20 0.00 7.04
CA TYR A 421 -25.63 -0.66 5.80
C TYR A 421 -26.35 -1.97 6.11
N HIS A 422 -27.45 -2.19 5.39
CA HIS A 422 -28.09 -3.50 5.31
C HIS A 422 -27.35 -4.36 4.27
N LEU A 423 -26.77 -5.49 4.67
CA LEU A 423 -26.13 -6.45 3.76
C LEU A 423 -26.66 -7.86 4.06
N ASP A 424 -27.65 -8.29 3.29
CA ASP A 424 -28.25 -9.63 3.40
C ASP A 424 -27.63 -10.57 2.34
N PRO A 425 -27.09 -11.74 2.71
CA PRO A 425 -26.66 -12.79 1.77
C PRO A 425 -27.72 -13.21 0.75
N LEU A 426 -29.01 -12.98 1.02
CA LEU A 426 -30.12 -13.28 0.12
C LEU A 426 -30.55 -12.10 -0.76
N MET A 427 -29.92 -10.94 -0.60
CA MET A 427 -30.27 -9.79 -1.42
C MET A 427 -29.87 -10.02 -2.88
N PRO A 428 -30.63 -9.45 -3.84
CA PRO A 428 -30.30 -9.56 -5.26
C PRO A 428 -28.87 -9.09 -5.55
N PHE A 429 -28.14 -9.86 -6.36
CA PHE A 429 -26.73 -9.59 -6.68
C PHE A 429 -26.47 -8.14 -7.18
N PRO A 430 -27.28 -7.55 -8.07
CA PRO A 430 -27.07 -6.15 -8.48
C PRO A 430 -27.17 -5.15 -7.33
N THR A 431 -28.10 -5.38 -6.40
CA THR A 431 -28.29 -4.53 -5.21
C THR A 431 -27.12 -4.67 -4.24
N LEU A 432 -26.63 -5.90 -4.03
CA LEU A 432 -25.43 -6.12 -3.21
C LEU A 432 -24.23 -5.38 -3.81
N GLN A 433 -23.97 -5.55 -5.11
CA GLN A 433 -22.86 -4.87 -5.77
C GLN A 433 -22.96 -3.36 -5.65
N ALA A 434 -24.15 -2.78 -5.83
CA ALA A 434 -24.37 -1.36 -5.68
C ALA A 434 -24.01 -0.88 -4.26
N ARG A 435 -24.35 -1.64 -3.21
CA ARG A 435 -24.00 -1.32 -1.82
C ARG A 435 -22.50 -1.43 -1.55
N LEU A 436 -21.87 -2.51 -2.00
CA LEU A 436 -20.42 -2.69 -1.85
C LEU A 436 -19.64 -1.58 -2.56
N ARG A 437 -20.06 -1.19 -3.77
CA ARG A 437 -19.50 -0.03 -4.48
C ARG A 437 -19.68 1.26 -3.69
N ALA A 438 -20.87 1.50 -3.12
CA ALA A 438 -21.13 2.68 -2.31
C ALA A 438 -20.23 2.73 -1.05
N ILE A 439 -19.95 1.58 -0.44
CA ILE A 439 -19.01 1.48 0.71
C ILE A 439 -17.58 1.81 0.26
N LEU A 440 -17.12 1.29 -0.88
CA LEU A 440 -15.80 1.62 -1.43
C LEU A 440 -15.69 3.11 -1.75
N THR A 441 -16.71 3.70 -2.38
CA THR A 441 -16.75 5.13 -2.68
C THR A 441 -16.69 5.96 -1.39
N LEU A 442 -17.48 5.61 -0.37
CA LEU A 442 -17.43 6.26 0.94
C LEU A 442 -16.02 6.21 1.54
N ALA A 443 -15.37 5.04 1.51
CA ALA A 443 -14.04 4.88 2.06
C ALA A 443 -13.01 5.77 1.35
N ILE A 444 -13.12 5.89 0.03
CA ILE A 444 -12.19 6.64 -0.81
C ILE A 444 -12.36 8.16 -0.65
N GLU A 445 -13.60 8.64 -0.53
CA GLU A 445 -13.90 10.05 -0.23
C GLU A 445 -13.24 10.51 1.08
N HIS A 446 -13.04 9.60 2.03
CA HIS A 446 -12.42 9.86 3.34
C HIS A 446 -10.94 9.49 3.42
N LEU A 447 -10.34 9.03 2.30
CA LEU A 447 -8.91 8.73 2.18
C LEU A 447 -8.28 9.57 1.03
N PRO A 448 -8.37 10.92 1.08
CA PRO A 448 -7.78 11.77 0.05
C PRO A 448 -6.25 11.71 0.09
N GLN A 449 -5.60 12.07 -1.03
CA GLN A 449 -4.15 12.20 -1.05
C GLN A 449 -3.70 13.32 -0.11
N ARG A 450 -2.86 12.97 0.86
CA ARG A 450 -2.32 13.91 1.84
C ARG A 450 -0.93 14.39 1.41
N PRO A 451 -0.62 15.70 1.51
CA PRO A 451 0.71 16.20 1.24
C PRO A 451 1.72 15.67 2.28
N ALA A 452 2.99 15.58 1.92
CA ALA A 452 4.04 15.27 2.88
C ALA A 452 4.13 16.38 3.96
N PRO A 453 4.51 16.05 5.21
CA PRO A 453 4.74 17.06 6.24
C PRO A 453 5.82 18.03 5.79
N VAL A 454 5.51 19.32 5.78
CA VAL A 454 6.43 20.42 5.44
C VAL A 454 6.34 21.52 6.49
N CYS A 455 7.46 22.19 6.77
CA CYS A 455 7.46 23.32 7.69
C CYS A 455 6.81 24.53 7.04
N GLN A 456 5.65 24.93 7.56
CA GLN A 456 4.91 26.13 7.14
C GLN A 456 4.52 26.99 8.34
N GLY A 457 5.28 26.90 9.44
CA GLY A 457 4.99 27.66 10.64
C GLY A 457 4.98 29.17 10.36
N THR A 458 4.07 29.89 11.00
CA THR A 458 4.00 31.35 10.93
C THR A 458 4.12 31.89 12.33
N TRP A 459 5.11 32.74 12.58
CA TRP A 459 5.19 33.41 13.88
C TRP A 459 4.07 34.42 14.01
N LEU A 460 3.41 34.40 15.16
CA LEU A 460 2.40 35.38 15.49
C LEU A 460 3.08 36.64 16.03
N ASP A 461 2.73 37.80 15.47
CA ASP A 461 3.16 39.09 16.03
C ASP A 461 2.33 39.44 17.27
N ALA A 462 2.84 40.39 18.06
CA ALA A 462 2.19 40.82 19.30
C ALA A 462 0.75 41.30 19.06
N ASP A 463 0.49 41.96 17.93
CA ASP A 463 -0.82 42.50 17.57
C ASP A 463 -1.82 41.38 17.20
N THR A 464 -1.36 40.30 16.56
CA THR A 464 -2.15 39.12 16.22
C THR A 464 -2.48 38.29 17.46
N THR A 465 -1.56 38.20 18.43
CA THR A 465 -1.79 37.51 19.71
C THR A 465 -2.65 38.30 20.70
N ASN A 466 -2.65 39.63 20.65
CA ASN A 466 -3.30 40.50 21.66
C ASN A 466 -4.79 40.78 21.43
N ALA A 467 -5.42 40.19 20.40
CA ALA A 467 -6.85 40.37 20.13
C ALA A 467 -7.77 39.97 21.33
N ASN A 468 -7.28 39.11 22.24
CA ASN A 468 -8.03 38.59 23.40
C ASN A 468 -7.55 39.09 24.78
N GLN A 469 -6.71 40.13 24.89
CA GLN A 469 -6.21 40.70 26.16
C GLN A 469 -5.44 39.74 27.11
N TYR A 470 -5.19 38.48 26.72
CA TYR A 470 -4.31 37.58 27.46
C TYR A 470 -2.88 37.68 26.93
N SER A 471 -1.92 37.91 27.84
CA SER A 471 -0.49 37.88 27.51
C SER A 471 -0.07 36.46 27.13
N GLN A 472 -0.09 36.15 25.84
CA GLN A 472 0.51 34.92 25.33
C GLN A 472 2.04 35.01 25.47
N PRO A 473 2.74 33.88 25.72
CA PRO A 473 4.18 33.86 25.81
C PRO A 473 4.82 34.38 24.51
N ALA A 474 5.93 35.11 24.65
CA ALA A 474 6.76 35.47 23.53
C ALA A 474 7.14 34.21 22.73
N HIS A 475 7.30 34.38 21.41
CA HIS A 475 7.75 33.31 20.51
C HIS A 475 6.73 32.20 20.19
N THR A 476 5.46 32.57 20.01
CA THR A 476 4.41 31.65 19.58
C THR A 476 4.34 31.54 18.05
N ILE A 477 4.27 30.32 17.54
CA ILE A 477 4.16 29.97 16.12
C ILE A 477 2.84 29.24 15.88
N LEU A 478 2.09 29.65 14.86
CA LEU A 478 0.98 28.89 14.31
C LEU A 478 1.52 27.91 13.27
N CYS A 479 1.47 26.61 13.55
CA CYS A 479 2.00 25.56 12.70
C CYS A 479 0.86 24.81 11.99
N PRO A 480 0.61 25.05 10.69
CA PRO A 480 -0.39 24.30 9.95
C PRO A 480 0.05 22.84 9.75
N LYS A 481 -0.92 21.93 9.78
CA LYS A 481 -0.76 20.49 9.57
C LYS A 481 -1.60 20.03 8.38
N PRO A 482 -1.29 20.46 7.15
CA PRO A 482 -2.09 20.13 5.97
C PRO A 482 -2.14 18.62 5.71
N HIS A 483 -1.13 17.86 6.17
CA HIS A 483 -1.12 16.41 6.10
C HIS A 483 -2.06 15.73 7.10
N ILE A 484 -2.53 16.44 8.13
CA ILE A 484 -3.59 15.98 9.05
C ILE A 484 -4.96 16.45 8.57
N GLY A 485 -5.07 17.70 8.12
CA GLY A 485 -6.27 18.23 7.49
C GLY A 485 -6.11 19.70 7.09
N PRO A 486 -6.98 20.23 6.21
CA PRO A 486 -6.83 21.57 5.63
C PRO A 486 -6.91 22.72 6.66
N ASN A 487 -7.55 22.49 7.80
CA ASN A 487 -7.73 23.49 8.86
C ASN A 487 -7.18 23.03 10.22
N VAL A 488 -6.19 22.14 10.20
CA VAL A 488 -5.53 21.67 11.43
C VAL A 488 -4.31 22.53 11.68
N PHE A 489 -4.27 23.18 12.84
CA PHE A 489 -3.17 24.04 13.25
C PHE A 489 -2.78 23.74 14.69
N ASP A 490 -1.48 23.65 14.93
CA ASP A 490 -0.93 23.58 16.28
C ASP A 490 -0.38 24.96 16.67
N LEU A 491 -0.65 25.38 17.90
CA LEU A 491 0.01 26.53 18.49
C LEU A 491 1.27 26.01 19.20
N VAL A 492 2.44 26.37 18.70
CA VAL A 492 3.72 25.83 19.19
C VAL A 492 4.60 26.96 19.71
N ASN A 493 5.29 26.72 20.83
CA ASN A 493 6.30 27.65 21.32
C ASN A 493 7.64 27.37 20.62
N ALA A 494 8.28 28.41 20.08
CA ALA A 494 9.52 28.25 19.32
C ALA A 494 10.68 27.69 20.15
N ASP A 495 10.75 28.06 21.43
CA ASP A 495 11.87 27.72 22.29
C ASP A 495 11.77 26.30 22.84
N THR A 496 10.55 25.77 22.99
CA THR A 496 10.29 24.47 23.64
C THR A 496 9.75 23.40 22.70
N ASP A 497 8.96 23.77 21.70
CA ASP A 497 8.23 22.81 20.85
C ASP A 497 8.77 22.73 19.43
N CYS A 498 9.03 23.87 18.78
CA CYS A 498 9.44 23.90 17.38
C CYS A 498 10.78 23.16 17.20
N LEU A 499 10.82 22.18 16.29
CA LEU A 499 11.98 21.32 16.03
C LEU A 499 12.48 20.47 17.21
N LYS A 500 11.79 20.50 18.35
CA LYS A 500 12.22 19.84 19.60
C LYS A 500 11.22 18.81 20.09
N ASN A 501 9.92 19.10 19.96
CA ASN A 501 8.84 18.25 20.42
C ASN A 501 8.22 17.47 19.24
N PRO A 502 8.47 16.15 19.11
CA PRO A 502 8.01 15.37 17.96
C PRO A 502 6.49 15.26 17.87
N TYR A 503 5.76 15.40 18.98
CA TYR A 503 4.29 15.37 18.98
C TYR A 503 3.65 16.62 18.38
N LEU A 504 4.39 17.74 18.34
CA LEU A 504 3.93 19.01 17.77
C LEU A 504 4.64 19.33 16.45
N CYS A 505 5.88 18.86 16.28
CA CYS A 505 6.68 19.13 15.08
C CYS A 505 6.91 17.84 14.29
N HIS A 506 6.14 17.66 13.21
CA HIS A 506 6.18 16.48 12.32
C HIS A 506 7.30 16.53 11.27
N VAL A 507 8.21 17.49 11.38
CA VAL A 507 9.32 17.74 10.45
C VAL A 507 10.69 17.74 11.15
N ILE A 508 10.76 17.27 12.41
CA ILE A 508 12.03 17.15 13.15
C ILE A 508 13.02 16.28 12.38
N GLY A 509 14.27 16.74 12.31
CA GLY A 509 15.36 16.04 11.62
C GLY A 509 15.35 16.22 10.10
N GLN A 510 14.35 16.89 9.54
CA GLN A 510 14.39 17.33 8.14
C GLN A 510 15.22 18.62 8.03
N PRO A 511 15.91 18.84 6.90
CA PRO A 511 16.59 20.10 6.61
C PRO A 511 15.55 21.18 6.29
N ILE A 512 14.94 21.75 7.34
CA ILE A 512 13.85 22.71 7.20
C ILE A 512 14.29 24.14 7.47
N VAL A 513 13.63 25.04 6.74
CA VAL A 513 13.66 26.47 7.03
C VAL A 513 12.87 26.72 8.30
N GLN A 514 13.52 27.30 9.32
CA GLN A 514 12.80 27.73 10.51
C GLN A 514 11.79 28.81 10.10
N PRO A 515 10.54 28.72 10.61
CA PRO A 515 9.55 29.76 10.35
C PRO A 515 10.05 31.10 10.89
N TYR A 516 9.62 32.23 10.32
CA TYR A 516 9.96 33.57 10.80
C TYR A 516 8.72 34.48 10.83
N VAL A 517 8.81 35.58 11.59
CA VAL A 517 7.76 36.61 11.66
C VAL A 517 7.67 37.28 10.31
N GLN A 518 6.54 37.10 9.63
CA GLN A 518 6.33 37.73 8.33
C GLN A 518 6.35 39.25 8.50
N ARG A 519 5.73 39.81 9.54
CA ARG A 519 5.52 41.26 9.66
C ARG A 519 6.63 42.01 10.40
N VAL A 520 7.40 42.81 9.66
CA VAL A 520 8.34 43.81 10.20
C VAL A 520 7.85 45.21 9.83
N THR A 521 7.40 46.00 10.81
CA THR A 521 6.80 47.33 10.55
C THR A 521 7.70 48.50 10.93
N THR A 522 8.70 48.28 11.78
CA THR A 522 9.62 49.33 12.25
C THR A 522 11.09 48.96 12.01
N GLN A 523 11.94 49.98 11.93
CA GLN A 523 13.39 49.80 11.76
C GLN A 523 14.01 48.97 12.89
N LYS A 524 13.63 49.23 14.15
CA LYS A 524 14.12 48.49 15.31
C LYS A 524 13.73 47.00 15.23
N GLN A 525 12.51 46.70 14.78
CA GLN A 525 12.09 45.33 14.54
C GLN A 525 12.90 44.69 13.40
N LEU A 526 13.21 45.41 12.32
CA LEU A 526 14.03 44.87 11.24
C LEU A 526 15.43 44.49 11.70
N THR A 527 16.08 45.36 12.48
CA THR A 527 17.42 45.09 13.02
C THR A 527 17.39 43.91 14.00
N GLN A 528 16.42 43.90 14.93
CA GLN A 528 16.27 42.80 15.88
C GLN A 528 15.98 41.48 15.14
N HIS A 529 15.07 41.50 14.16
CA HIS A 529 14.69 40.32 13.41
C HIS A 529 15.84 39.76 12.55
N SER A 530 16.62 40.64 11.91
CA SER A 530 17.82 40.25 11.17
C SER A 530 18.88 39.64 12.10
N THR A 531 19.04 40.17 13.31
CA THR A 531 19.95 39.62 14.33
C THR A 531 19.46 38.27 14.83
N ASP A 532 18.16 38.13 15.11
CA ASP A 532 17.55 36.89 15.62
C ASP A 532 17.67 35.74 14.61
N ILE A 533 17.37 35.99 13.32
CA ILE A 533 17.49 34.98 12.25
C ILE A 533 18.92 34.44 12.18
N ARG A 534 19.91 35.34 12.19
CA ARG A 534 21.33 34.98 12.07
C ARG A 534 21.81 34.24 13.32
N SER A 535 21.51 34.78 14.51
CA SER A 535 21.94 34.19 15.79
C SER A 535 21.38 32.77 15.99
N ARG A 536 20.12 32.52 15.62
CA ARG A 536 19.50 31.18 15.74
C ARG A 536 20.09 30.14 14.79
N SER A 537 20.53 30.60 13.62
CA SER A 537 21.12 29.72 12.61
C SER A 537 22.63 29.54 12.82
N ASP A 538 23.25 30.36 13.67
CA ASP A 538 24.71 30.40 13.85
C ASP A 538 25.25 29.11 14.45
N GLU A 539 24.58 28.52 15.45
CA GLU A 539 25.00 27.22 16.02
C GLU A 539 24.97 26.10 14.98
N GLN A 540 23.91 26.02 14.17
CA GLN A 540 23.79 25.03 13.10
C GLN A 540 24.83 25.26 12.00
N LEU A 541 25.08 26.53 11.66
CA LEU A 541 26.08 26.92 10.68
C LEU A 541 27.49 26.54 11.14
N GLN A 542 27.85 26.85 12.38
CA GLN A 542 29.14 26.48 12.97
C GLN A 542 29.33 24.96 13.05
N GLN A 543 28.28 24.20 13.40
CA GLN A 543 28.30 22.74 13.40
C GLN A 543 28.50 22.16 12.00
N ALA A 544 27.79 22.71 11.00
CA ALA A 544 27.92 22.28 9.60
C ALA A 544 29.32 22.56 9.03
N GLU A 545 29.88 23.73 9.37
CA GLU A 545 31.25 24.13 9.01
C GLU A 545 32.29 23.23 9.67
N ALA A 546 32.15 22.95 10.97
CA ALA A 546 33.04 22.06 11.71
C ALA A 546 33.00 20.62 11.19
N ALA A 547 31.84 20.15 10.72
CA ALA A 547 31.66 18.85 10.11
C ALA A 547 32.17 18.76 8.66
N GLY A 548 32.58 19.88 8.05
CA GLY A 548 33.03 19.94 6.66
C GLY A 548 31.92 19.67 5.63
N ASN A 549 30.64 19.80 6.02
CA ASN A 549 29.50 19.59 5.13
C ASN A 549 29.19 20.89 4.37
N GLU A 550 29.96 21.13 3.30
CA GLU A 550 29.89 22.37 2.51
C GLU A 550 28.51 22.57 1.83
N GLU A 551 27.83 21.49 1.45
CA GLU A 551 26.49 21.56 0.85
C GLU A 551 25.45 22.06 1.85
N TYR A 552 25.40 21.44 3.03
CA TYR A 552 24.49 21.85 4.09
C TYR A 552 24.80 23.26 4.61
N THR A 553 26.09 23.62 4.68
CA THR A 553 26.55 24.96 5.06
C THR A 553 25.99 26.03 4.10
N GLU A 554 26.11 25.84 2.78
CA GLU A 554 25.57 26.79 1.81
C GLU A 554 24.04 26.84 1.79
N GLN A 555 23.36 25.72 2.06
CA GLN A 555 21.90 25.70 2.23
C GLN A 555 21.46 26.61 3.38
N ILE A 556 22.13 26.53 4.54
CA ILE A 556 21.85 27.39 5.71
C ILE A 556 22.13 28.86 5.37
N ARG A 557 23.29 29.17 4.76
CA ARG A 557 23.62 30.57 4.39
C ARG A 557 22.59 31.16 3.42
N LYS A 558 22.19 30.41 2.40
CA LYS A 558 21.16 30.83 1.44
C LYS A 558 19.81 31.05 2.11
N GLN A 559 19.45 30.21 3.07
CA GLN A 559 18.24 30.39 3.89
C GLN A 559 18.28 31.71 4.65
N ILE A 560 19.37 31.99 5.38
CA ILE A 560 19.54 33.24 6.14
C ILE A 560 19.40 34.45 5.23
N PHE A 561 20.07 34.44 4.07
CA PHE A 561 20.02 35.53 3.10
C PHE A 561 18.60 35.78 2.59
N ASN A 562 17.86 34.72 2.24
CA ASN A 562 16.49 34.87 1.76
C ASN A 562 15.54 35.37 2.87
N SER A 563 15.67 34.85 4.10
CA SER A 563 14.82 35.28 5.22
C SER A 563 15.05 36.76 5.57
N VAL A 564 16.32 37.19 5.70
CA VAL A 564 16.63 38.61 5.98
C VAL A 564 16.22 39.49 4.79
N GLY A 565 16.45 39.03 3.56
CA GLY A 565 16.06 39.75 2.35
C GLY A 565 14.55 39.97 2.24
N HIS A 566 13.74 38.96 2.49
CA HIS A 566 12.28 39.11 2.51
C HIS A 566 11.80 40.02 3.64
N ALA A 567 12.44 39.99 4.81
CA ALA A 567 12.13 40.92 5.89
C ALA A 567 12.40 42.38 5.48
N VAL A 568 13.48 42.64 4.75
CA VAL A 568 13.79 43.97 4.20
C VAL A 568 12.75 44.40 3.15
N GLU A 569 12.44 43.54 2.18
CA GLU A 569 11.44 43.82 1.14
C GLU A 569 10.07 44.15 1.75
N GLN A 570 9.66 43.38 2.76
CA GLN A 570 8.40 43.61 3.45
C GLN A 570 8.41 44.89 4.28
N TYR A 571 9.51 45.18 5.00
CA TYR A 571 9.66 46.46 5.71
C TYR A 571 9.53 47.63 4.74
N VAL A 572 10.19 47.57 3.59
CA VAL A 572 10.11 48.61 2.55
C VAL A 572 8.70 48.70 1.97
N SER A 573 8.01 47.58 1.76
CA SER A 573 6.63 47.58 1.28
C SER A 573 5.63 48.20 2.27
N LEU A 574 5.90 48.13 3.58
CA LEU A 574 4.99 48.61 4.63
C LEU A 574 5.33 50.02 5.13
N ALA A 575 6.62 50.33 5.28
CA ALA A 575 7.12 51.60 5.81
C ALA A 575 7.63 52.54 4.71
N GLY A 576 7.93 52.03 3.52
CA GLY A 576 8.44 52.81 2.40
C GLY A 576 7.41 53.80 1.87
N THR A 577 7.79 55.08 1.82
CA THR A 577 7.00 56.07 1.09
C THR A 577 7.29 55.91 -0.40
N ALA A 578 6.23 55.88 -1.22
CA ALA A 578 6.36 55.74 -2.68
C ALA A 578 7.33 56.78 -3.29
N GLN A 579 7.36 57.99 -2.72
CA GLN A 579 8.27 59.06 -3.12
C GLN A 579 9.75 58.71 -2.91
N MET A 580 10.12 58.10 -1.78
CA MET A 580 11.52 57.81 -1.46
C MET A 580 12.04 56.61 -2.26
N THR A 581 11.22 55.58 -2.44
CA THR A 581 11.57 54.44 -3.31
C THR A 581 11.71 54.88 -4.78
N GLN A 582 10.87 55.82 -5.23
CA GLN A 582 10.97 56.39 -6.59
C GLN A 582 12.26 57.21 -6.77
N GLN A 583 12.65 58.03 -5.78
CA GLN A 583 13.92 58.78 -5.84
C GLN A 583 15.14 57.86 -5.93
N ILE A 584 15.11 56.74 -5.21
CA ILE A 584 16.16 55.72 -5.26
C ILE A 584 16.20 55.05 -6.64
N GLU A 585 15.04 54.72 -7.19
CA GLU A 585 14.93 54.16 -8.53
C GLU A 585 15.45 55.15 -9.60
N GLU A 586 15.07 56.42 -9.53
CA GLU A 586 15.56 57.47 -10.42
C GLU A 586 17.08 57.63 -10.31
N LYS A 587 17.64 57.57 -9.10
CA LYS A 587 19.09 57.59 -8.88
C LYS A 587 19.76 56.38 -9.54
N PHE A 588 19.23 55.18 -9.38
CA PHE A 588 19.81 54.00 -10.02
C PHE A 588 19.71 54.04 -11.55
N ALA A 589 18.55 54.41 -12.08
CA ALA A 589 18.30 54.49 -13.51
C ALA A 589 19.12 55.58 -14.20
N SER A 590 19.22 56.78 -13.61
CA SER A 590 19.88 57.93 -14.25
C SER A 590 21.37 58.03 -13.95
N TRP A 591 21.81 57.55 -12.79
CA TRP A 591 23.13 57.88 -12.25
C TRP A 591 24.09 56.70 -12.16
N VAL A 592 23.57 55.47 -11.99
CA VAL A 592 24.38 54.28 -11.74
C VAL A 592 24.37 53.30 -12.92
N PHE A 593 23.18 52.91 -13.40
CA PHE A 593 23.03 51.87 -14.44
C PHE A 593 22.64 52.40 -15.82
N GLY A 594 22.17 53.65 -15.91
CA GLY A 594 21.84 54.29 -17.18
C GLY A 594 20.80 53.50 -17.98
N THR A 595 21.11 53.24 -19.26
CA THR A 595 20.25 52.47 -20.17
C THR A 595 20.07 51.02 -19.74
N CYS A 596 21.03 50.45 -18.99
CA CYS A 596 21.02 49.06 -18.51
C CYS A 596 20.10 48.82 -17.30
N TRP A 597 19.31 49.83 -16.87
CA TRP A 597 18.32 49.63 -15.82
C TRP A 597 17.10 48.82 -16.31
N GLU A 598 16.48 49.22 -17.43
CA GLU A 598 15.22 48.61 -17.90
C GLU A 598 15.06 48.51 -19.43
N LYS A 599 15.70 49.40 -20.20
CA LYS A 599 15.35 49.60 -21.61
C LYS A 599 16.26 48.85 -22.59
N ASP A 600 17.35 48.27 -22.11
CA ASP A 600 18.39 47.61 -22.90
C ASP A 600 18.27 46.07 -22.83
N PRO A 601 18.66 45.31 -23.87
CA PRO A 601 18.79 43.85 -23.79
C PRO A 601 19.64 43.34 -22.61
N HIS A 602 20.57 44.15 -22.12
CA HIS A 602 21.41 43.81 -20.97
C HIS A 602 20.80 44.20 -19.61
N SER A 603 19.55 44.64 -19.59
CA SER A 603 18.94 45.21 -18.39
C SER A 603 18.91 44.26 -17.20
N LEU A 604 19.03 44.86 -16.01
CA LEU A 604 18.83 44.16 -14.74
C LEU A 604 17.42 43.57 -14.67
N ALA A 605 17.30 42.37 -14.08
CA ALA A 605 15.99 41.76 -13.88
C ALA A 605 15.14 42.62 -12.94
N ALA A 606 13.81 42.59 -13.10
CA ALA A 606 12.88 43.30 -12.22
C ALA A 606 13.11 42.96 -10.73
N ASN A 607 13.37 41.68 -10.44
CA ASN A 607 13.71 41.22 -9.08
C ASN A 607 15.01 41.84 -8.57
N THR A 608 16.06 41.91 -9.38
CA THR A 608 17.33 42.57 -9.02
C THR A 608 17.10 44.05 -8.71
N ARG A 609 16.32 44.75 -9.55
CA ARG A 609 15.98 46.16 -9.33
C ARG A 609 15.25 46.37 -8.01
N HIS A 610 14.22 45.57 -7.73
CA HIS A 610 13.48 45.62 -6.47
C HIS A 610 14.37 45.33 -5.24
N THR A 611 15.27 44.35 -5.36
CA THR A 611 16.26 44.00 -4.33
C THR A 611 17.21 45.17 -4.04
N LEU A 612 17.70 45.86 -5.09
CA LEU A 612 18.57 47.02 -4.93
C LEU A 612 17.85 48.24 -4.33
N ILE A 613 16.63 48.53 -4.78
CA ILE A 613 15.82 49.63 -4.24
C ILE A 613 15.56 49.41 -2.75
N SER A 614 15.15 48.20 -2.37
CA SER A 614 14.87 47.87 -0.96
C SER A 614 16.12 47.94 -0.08
N GLY A 615 17.26 47.43 -0.56
CA GLY A 615 18.55 47.54 0.15
C GLY A 615 19.02 48.99 0.33
N GLU A 616 18.94 49.80 -0.72
CA GLU A 616 19.35 51.23 -0.67
C GLU A 616 18.39 52.08 0.17
N TYR A 617 17.09 51.75 0.19
CA TYR A 617 16.13 52.40 1.07
C TYR A 617 16.52 52.18 2.54
N VAL A 618 16.75 50.92 2.92
CA VAL A 618 17.17 50.58 4.30
C VAL A 618 18.52 51.23 4.61
N TRP A 619 19.46 51.25 3.67
CA TRP A 619 20.74 51.94 3.84
C TRP A 619 20.57 53.42 4.20
N GLN A 620 19.71 54.15 3.48
CA GLN A 620 19.45 55.57 3.76
C GLN A 620 18.75 55.76 5.10
N GLN A 621 17.75 54.94 5.43
CA GLN A 621 17.08 54.98 6.74
C GLN A 621 18.05 54.68 7.90
N TYR A 622 19.01 53.77 7.69
CA TYR A 622 20.02 53.44 8.70
C TYR A 622 21.04 54.55 8.88
N GLN A 623 21.23 55.46 7.92
CA GLN A 623 22.12 56.61 8.11
C GLN A 623 21.59 57.63 9.13
N GLU A 624 20.27 57.69 9.30
CA GLU A 624 19.61 58.62 10.22
C GLU A 624 19.63 58.14 11.68
N VAL A 625 20.05 56.89 11.93
CA VAL A 625 20.00 56.24 13.25
C VAL A 625 21.33 55.54 13.56
N THR A 626 21.80 55.63 14.81
CA THR A 626 22.99 54.87 15.25
C THR A 626 22.63 53.41 15.48
N LEU A 627 22.95 52.54 14.52
CA LEU A 627 22.74 51.09 14.62
C LEU A 627 24.07 50.33 14.76
N GLN A 628 24.03 49.26 15.54
CA GLN A 628 25.18 48.36 15.75
C GLN A 628 25.33 47.32 14.63
N ASP A 629 24.27 47.04 13.87
CA ASP A 629 24.25 45.97 12.88
C ASP A 629 23.68 46.43 11.52
N TRP A 630 24.52 46.30 10.49
CA TRP A 630 24.26 46.73 9.11
C TRP A 630 24.08 45.55 8.14
N ALA A 631 23.81 44.34 8.66
CA ALA A 631 23.66 43.14 7.84
C ALA A 631 22.51 43.21 6.84
N ALA A 632 21.35 43.77 7.24
CA ALA A 632 20.13 43.81 6.44
C ALA A 632 20.32 44.47 5.04
N PRO A 633 20.84 45.71 4.92
CA PRO A 633 21.11 46.30 3.60
C PRO A 633 22.25 45.59 2.85
N ALA A 634 23.30 45.12 3.55
CA ALA A 634 24.43 44.44 2.94
C ALA A 634 24.04 43.11 2.27
N ILE A 635 23.14 42.35 2.90
CA ILE A 635 22.59 41.10 2.36
C ILE A 635 21.86 41.36 1.03
N GLN A 636 21.10 42.46 0.91
CA GLN A 636 20.39 42.77 -0.34
C GLN A 636 21.35 43.03 -1.51
N TYR A 637 22.46 43.74 -1.27
CA TYR A 637 23.47 43.96 -2.32
C TYR A 637 24.08 42.63 -2.79
N CYS A 638 24.39 41.73 -1.86
CA CYS A 638 24.91 40.41 -2.20
C CYS A 638 23.88 39.54 -2.94
N ARG A 639 22.59 39.57 -2.53
CA ARG A 639 21.49 38.86 -3.20
C ARG A 639 21.32 39.33 -4.64
N ALA A 640 21.34 40.64 -4.87
CA ALA A 640 21.25 41.24 -6.21
C ALA A 640 22.43 40.78 -7.09
N LEU A 641 23.65 40.77 -6.54
CA LEU A 641 24.84 40.32 -7.25
C LEU A 641 24.80 38.82 -7.59
N GLU A 642 24.48 37.96 -6.62
CA GLU A 642 24.37 36.51 -6.82
C GLU A 642 23.31 36.16 -7.87
N PHE A 643 22.17 36.84 -7.85
CA PHE A 643 21.10 36.62 -8.81
C PHE A 643 21.54 36.96 -10.24
N GLU A 644 22.15 38.13 -10.46
CA GLU A 644 22.61 38.53 -11.81
C GLU A 644 23.77 37.66 -12.30
N LEU A 645 24.73 37.31 -11.44
CA LEU A 645 25.79 36.37 -11.81
C LEU A 645 25.20 35.01 -12.22
N LYS A 646 24.22 34.50 -11.48
CA LYS A 646 23.57 33.23 -11.83
C LYS A 646 22.81 33.34 -13.15
N ARG A 647 22.03 34.40 -13.35
CA ARG A 647 21.25 34.65 -14.56
C ARG A 647 22.13 34.75 -15.82
N ARG A 648 23.32 35.36 -15.70
CA ARG A 648 24.23 35.60 -16.84
C ARG A 648 25.26 34.49 -17.06
N LEU A 649 25.70 33.80 -16.01
CA LEU A 649 26.80 32.82 -16.11
C LEU A 649 26.37 31.37 -15.92
N HIS A 650 25.30 31.10 -15.18
CA HIS A 650 24.86 29.73 -14.88
C HIS A 650 23.66 29.28 -15.71
N ASN A 651 22.56 30.03 -15.68
CA ASN A 651 21.31 29.65 -16.35
C ASN A 651 21.47 29.33 -17.86
N PRO A 652 22.27 30.07 -18.66
CA PRO A 652 22.45 29.76 -20.08
C PRO A 652 23.06 28.39 -20.36
N SER A 653 23.78 27.80 -19.39
CA SER A 653 24.56 26.57 -19.56
C SER A 653 24.39 25.63 -18.38
N ALA A 654 23.22 25.61 -17.73
CA ALA A 654 23.00 24.87 -16.48
C ALA A 654 23.32 23.36 -16.60
N SER A 655 23.12 22.76 -17.78
CA SER A 655 23.46 21.36 -18.09
C SER A 655 24.97 21.09 -18.12
N ASP A 656 25.79 22.11 -18.34
CA ASP A 656 27.23 21.99 -18.53
C ASP A 656 28.00 22.10 -17.21
N TYR A 657 27.31 22.45 -16.11
CA TYR A 657 27.89 22.51 -14.78
C TYR A 657 28.03 21.10 -14.16
N PRO A 658 29.08 20.86 -13.35
CA PRO A 658 29.24 19.59 -12.65
C PRO A 658 28.04 19.29 -11.74
N PRO A 659 27.49 18.06 -11.73
CA PRO A 659 26.25 17.72 -11.01
C PRO A 659 26.38 17.70 -9.48
N ASN A 660 27.59 17.78 -8.93
CA ASN A 660 27.87 17.56 -7.50
C ASN A 660 28.33 18.86 -6.80
N GLY A 661 27.41 19.77 -6.52
CA GLY A 661 27.72 20.95 -5.71
C GLY A 661 26.50 21.69 -5.16
N PRO A 662 26.67 22.59 -4.17
CA PRO A 662 25.61 23.33 -3.44
C PRO A 662 24.74 24.29 -4.27
N GLY A 663 24.81 24.24 -5.60
CA GLY A 663 24.27 25.24 -6.50
C GLY A 663 25.23 26.42 -6.73
N PHE A 664 24.83 27.32 -7.64
CA PHE A 664 25.64 28.48 -8.03
C PHE A 664 25.57 29.61 -6.99
N THR A 665 26.72 30.02 -6.44
CA THR A 665 26.88 31.12 -5.45
C THR A 665 28.12 31.97 -5.78
N LEU A 666 28.39 33.02 -5.00
CA LEU A 666 29.67 33.75 -5.09
C LEU A 666 30.90 32.85 -4.84
N GLY A 667 30.75 31.76 -4.08
CA GLY A 667 31.79 30.75 -3.90
C GLY A 667 32.14 30.02 -5.20
N THR A 668 31.17 29.80 -6.08
CA THR A 668 31.40 29.20 -7.40
C THR A 668 32.27 30.10 -8.27
N VAL A 669 32.03 31.40 -8.22
CA VAL A 669 32.79 32.41 -8.98
C VAL A 669 34.23 32.51 -8.49
N ASP A 670 34.41 32.57 -7.17
CA ASP A 670 35.73 32.57 -6.53
C ASP A 670 36.53 31.30 -6.86
N LEU A 671 35.90 30.13 -6.75
CA LEU A 671 36.51 28.84 -7.11
C LEU A 671 36.94 28.81 -8.57
N ALA A 672 36.08 29.27 -9.49
CA ALA A 672 36.38 29.29 -10.91
C ALA A 672 37.61 30.16 -11.23
N TYR A 673 37.69 31.36 -10.62
CA TYR A 673 38.82 32.25 -10.81
C TYR A 673 40.12 31.70 -10.19
N ARG A 674 40.06 31.16 -8.98
CA ARG A 674 41.22 30.59 -8.27
C ARG A 674 41.83 29.41 -9.03
N ASP A 675 40.98 28.55 -9.57
CA ASP A 675 41.38 27.29 -10.20
C ASP A 675 41.57 27.42 -11.73
N ARG A 676 41.47 28.64 -12.30
CA ARG A 676 41.54 28.89 -13.75
C ARG A 676 42.78 28.33 -14.44
N ASN A 677 43.91 28.31 -13.73
CA ASN A 677 45.21 27.86 -14.24
C ASN A 677 45.54 26.40 -13.91
N LYS A 678 44.68 25.68 -13.17
CA LYS A 678 44.94 24.27 -12.83
C LYS A 678 44.87 23.37 -14.07
N SER A 679 45.53 22.22 -14.02
CA SER A 679 45.51 21.24 -15.11
C SER A 679 44.17 20.48 -15.21
N SER A 680 43.47 20.28 -14.08
CA SER A 680 42.14 19.65 -14.01
C SER A 680 41.36 20.16 -12.78
N GLY A 681 40.05 19.91 -12.74
CA GLY A 681 39.17 20.25 -11.61
C GLY A 681 37.93 21.06 -11.98
N ASN A 682 36.91 21.02 -11.12
CA ASN A 682 35.61 21.67 -11.35
C ASN A 682 35.73 23.18 -11.62
N GLY A 683 36.58 23.89 -10.87
CA GLY A 683 36.78 25.33 -11.08
C GLY A 683 37.32 25.68 -12.47
N ARG A 684 38.20 24.84 -13.04
CA ARG A 684 38.69 25.03 -14.42
C ARG A 684 37.58 24.85 -15.46
N ILE A 685 36.73 23.85 -15.27
CA ILE A 685 35.59 23.58 -16.15
C ILE A 685 34.64 24.78 -16.14
N ILE A 686 34.28 25.25 -14.95
CA ILE A 686 33.42 26.41 -14.76
C ILE A 686 34.04 27.67 -15.39
N TRP A 687 35.35 27.89 -15.21
CA TRP A 687 36.05 29.01 -15.85
C TRP A 687 35.96 28.98 -17.38
N ARG A 688 36.06 27.79 -18.00
CA ARG A 688 35.89 27.64 -19.45
C ARG A 688 34.47 27.98 -19.90
N ILE A 689 33.46 27.60 -19.13
CA ILE A 689 32.06 27.97 -19.39
C ILE A 689 31.90 29.49 -19.33
N PHE A 690 32.43 30.14 -18.30
CA PHE A 690 32.40 31.61 -18.20
C PHE A 690 33.03 32.28 -19.42
N LEU A 691 34.24 31.86 -19.81
CA LEU A 691 34.92 32.43 -20.97
C LEU A 691 34.16 32.17 -22.29
N HIS A 692 33.44 31.06 -22.39
CA HIS A 692 32.59 30.77 -23.54
C HIS A 692 31.43 31.75 -23.63
N LEU A 693 30.72 31.97 -22.51
CA LEU A 693 29.57 32.90 -22.44
C LEU A 693 29.98 34.36 -22.67
N VAL A 694 31.12 34.78 -22.12
CA VAL A 694 31.70 36.11 -22.36
C VAL A 694 31.97 36.32 -23.85
N LYS A 695 32.58 35.33 -24.52
CA LYS A 695 32.84 35.40 -25.97
C LYS A 695 31.55 35.43 -26.78
N GLN A 696 30.54 34.65 -26.40
CA GLN A 696 29.23 34.68 -27.07
C GLN A 696 28.55 36.04 -26.93
N SER A 697 28.79 36.76 -25.83
CA SER A 697 28.26 38.11 -25.59
C SER A 697 29.07 39.22 -26.27
N ASN A 698 30.10 38.90 -27.08
CA ASN A 698 31.03 39.85 -27.69
C ASN A 698 31.79 40.76 -26.70
N SER A 699 31.92 40.36 -25.43
CA SER A 699 32.67 41.09 -24.41
C SER A 699 34.14 40.64 -24.35
N ASP A 700 35.01 41.51 -23.85
CA ASP A 700 36.44 41.21 -23.73
C ASP A 700 36.73 40.23 -22.56
N PRO A 701 37.27 39.03 -22.85
CA PRO A 701 37.65 38.07 -21.81
C PRO A 701 38.67 38.62 -20.80
N LYS A 702 39.54 39.56 -21.19
CA LYS A 702 40.52 40.17 -20.27
C LYS A 702 39.84 41.08 -19.25
N GLN A 703 38.85 41.86 -19.68
CA GLN A 703 38.05 42.70 -18.78
C GLN A 703 37.20 41.85 -17.84
N PHE A 704 36.66 40.74 -18.33
CA PHE A 704 35.98 39.77 -17.48
C PHE A 704 36.92 39.15 -16.45
N GLU A 705 38.14 38.74 -16.85
CA GLU A 705 39.13 38.21 -15.90
C GLU A 705 39.50 39.24 -14.82
N GLU A 706 39.61 40.51 -15.20
CA GLU A 706 39.85 41.62 -14.28
C GLU A 706 38.69 41.84 -13.30
N LEU A 707 37.44 41.70 -13.76
CA LEU A 707 36.26 41.72 -12.88
C LEU A 707 36.30 40.57 -11.85
N MET A 708 36.57 39.34 -12.32
CA MET A 708 36.64 38.17 -11.46
C MET A 708 37.82 38.28 -10.47
N ARG A 709 38.94 38.86 -10.91
CA ARG A 709 40.05 39.23 -10.04
C ARG A 709 39.61 40.19 -8.95
N ARG A 710 38.84 41.23 -9.29
CA ARG A 710 38.30 42.19 -8.32
C ARG A 710 37.43 41.50 -7.27
N ILE A 711 36.49 40.63 -7.68
CA ILE A 711 35.64 39.82 -6.77
C ILE A 711 36.50 39.01 -5.80
N HIS A 712 37.55 38.36 -6.31
CA HIS A 712 38.47 37.55 -5.51
C HIS A 712 39.32 38.41 -4.55
N THR A 713 40.02 39.43 -5.06
CA THR A 713 40.95 40.25 -4.26
C THR A 713 40.27 41.12 -3.21
N GLN A 714 39.00 41.47 -3.43
CA GLN A 714 38.21 42.23 -2.47
C GLN A 714 37.45 41.33 -1.48
N ASN A 715 37.72 40.01 -1.47
CA ASN A 715 37.15 39.02 -0.57
C ASN A 715 35.62 39.11 -0.46
N VAL A 716 34.93 39.29 -1.59
CA VAL A 716 33.46 39.44 -1.63
C VAL A 716 32.77 38.18 -1.10
N LYS A 717 33.32 37.00 -1.41
CA LYS A 717 32.84 35.71 -0.89
C LYS A 717 32.92 35.65 0.64
N ASP A 718 34.06 36.00 1.23
CA ASP A 718 34.25 35.91 2.67
C ASP A 718 33.40 36.96 3.41
N SER A 719 33.29 38.16 2.83
CA SER A 719 32.39 39.19 3.30
C SER A 719 30.93 38.71 3.27
N ARG A 720 30.48 38.11 2.16
CA ARG A 720 29.14 37.49 2.05
C ARG A 720 28.95 36.42 3.13
N ASN A 721 29.91 35.51 3.31
CA ASN A 721 29.79 34.45 4.30
C ASN A 721 29.72 35.01 5.72
N SER A 722 30.47 36.06 6.04
CA SER A 722 30.41 36.74 7.33
C SER A 722 29.04 37.33 7.66
N LEU A 723 28.29 37.78 6.64
CA LEU A 723 26.92 38.29 6.83
C LEU A 723 25.94 37.21 7.31
N ALA A 724 26.23 35.92 7.07
CA ALA A 724 25.36 34.83 7.49
C ALA A 724 25.52 34.51 8.99
N HIS A 725 26.66 34.86 9.60
CA HIS A 725 26.92 34.59 11.01
C HIS A 725 26.16 35.55 11.94
N GLY A 726 25.98 35.13 13.19
CA GLY A 726 25.26 35.89 14.22
C GLY A 726 25.92 37.20 14.68
N GLY A 727 27.18 37.44 14.31
CA GLY A 727 27.92 38.64 14.69
C GLY A 727 27.36 39.94 14.08
N ALA A 728 27.47 41.05 14.82
CA ALA A 728 27.07 42.37 14.33
C ALA A 728 27.96 42.81 13.15
N ILE A 729 27.34 43.29 12.07
CA ILE A 729 28.05 43.78 10.89
C ILE A 729 28.26 45.29 11.01
N THR A 730 29.52 45.71 10.92
CA THR A 730 29.88 47.14 10.99
C THR A 730 29.41 47.91 9.76
N LYS A 731 29.24 49.23 9.92
CA LYS A 731 28.90 50.12 8.82
C LYS A 731 29.98 50.10 7.74
N GLU A 732 31.25 50.03 8.13
CA GLU A 732 32.40 49.99 7.23
C GLU A 732 32.38 48.74 6.35
N THR A 733 32.06 47.58 6.91
CA THR A 733 31.92 46.33 6.14
C THR A 733 30.75 46.42 5.16
N ALA A 734 29.59 46.89 5.60
CA ALA A 734 28.41 47.05 4.74
C ALA A 734 28.62 48.10 3.63
N GLN A 735 29.31 49.20 3.95
CA GLN A 735 29.71 50.23 2.98
C GLN A 735 30.63 49.67 1.92
N THR A 736 31.66 48.93 2.34
CA THR A 736 32.61 48.28 1.44
C THR A 736 31.88 47.37 0.45
N LEU A 737 30.97 46.52 0.93
CA LEU A 737 30.15 45.66 0.07
C LEU A 737 29.27 46.46 -0.90
N ARG A 738 28.61 47.52 -0.43
CA ARG A 738 27.80 48.41 -1.26
C ARG A 738 28.61 49.04 -2.40
N GLU A 739 29.79 49.57 -2.09
CA GLU A 739 30.71 50.18 -3.06
C GLU A 739 31.30 49.16 -4.05
N ILE A 740 31.52 47.92 -3.61
CA ILE A 740 32.01 46.86 -4.49
C ILE A 740 30.91 46.39 -5.46
N VAL A 741 29.69 46.20 -4.97
CA VAL A 741 28.57 45.68 -5.77
C VAL A 741 28.03 46.73 -6.73
N ILE A 742 27.68 47.92 -6.23
CA ILE A 742 27.01 48.98 -6.98
C ILE A 742 28.02 50.02 -7.48
N GLY A 743 28.98 50.40 -6.63
CA GLY A 743 29.97 51.43 -6.92
C GLY A 743 29.43 52.85 -6.95
N ASP A 744 30.20 53.73 -7.58
CA ASP A 744 29.86 55.13 -7.83
C ASP A 744 30.24 55.53 -9.26
N ARG A 745 30.01 56.81 -9.61
CA ARG A 745 30.32 57.33 -10.96
C ARG A 745 31.79 57.27 -11.36
N SER A 746 32.70 57.30 -10.39
CA SER A 746 34.15 57.29 -10.63
C SER A 746 34.72 55.87 -10.63
N ASN A 747 34.07 54.94 -9.94
CA ASN A 747 34.40 53.52 -9.89
C ASN A 747 33.11 52.69 -9.97
N PRO A 748 32.67 52.30 -11.18
CA PRO A 748 31.49 51.46 -11.34
C PRO A 748 31.67 50.14 -10.59
N GLY A 749 30.60 49.70 -9.92
CA GLY A 749 30.58 48.43 -9.19
C GLY A 749 30.50 47.23 -10.12
N ILE A 750 30.64 46.03 -9.53
CA ILE A 750 30.60 44.77 -10.27
C ILE A 750 29.29 44.62 -11.05
N LEU A 751 28.15 44.97 -10.44
CA LEU A 751 26.84 44.80 -11.06
C LEU A 751 26.66 45.71 -12.28
N CYS A 752 27.23 46.92 -12.23
CA CYS A 752 27.21 47.86 -13.36
C CYS A 752 28.01 47.29 -14.53
N TRP A 753 29.22 46.78 -14.28
CA TRP A 753 30.01 46.13 -15.31
C TRP A 753 29.30 44.92 -15.92
N LEU A 754 28.70 44.05 -15.08
CA LEU A 754 27.96 42.86 -15.56
C LEU A 754 26.78 43.26 -16.46
N ALA A 755 26.08 44.32 -16.09
CA ALA A 755 24.97 44.86 -16.88
C ALA A 755 25.45 45.45 -18.21
N GLU A 756 26.58 46.16 -18.25
CA GLU A 756 27.07 46.77 -19.49
C GLU A 756 27.69 45.77 -20.49
N HIS A 757 28.20 44.62 -20.01
CA HIS A 757 29.08 43.78 -20.82
C HIS A 757 28.57 42.37 -21.08
N LEU A 758 27.63 41.82 -20.31
CA LEU A 758 27.17 40.43 -20.50
C LEU A 758 25.68 40.40 -20.81
N VAL A 759 25.27 39.74 -21.89
CA VAL A 759 23.82 39.59 -22.18
C VAL A 759 23.26 38.47 -21.28
N PRO A 760 22.13 38.68 -20.57
CA PRO A 760 21.49 37.61 -19.81
C PRO A 760 20.87 36.57 -20.76
N ALA A 761 20.71 35.32 -20.30
CA ALA A 761 19.85 34.37 -21.01
C ALA A 761 18.43 34.93 -21.13
N VAL A 762 17.78 34.68 -22.27
CA VAL A 762 16.34 34.90 -22.44
C VAL A 762 15.65 33.82 -21.61
N ASP A 763 14.84 34.24 -20.63
CA ASP A 763 14.00 33.34 -19.82
C ASP A 763 12.93 32.63 -20.69
#